data_AF-A0A925KKZ4-F1
#
_entry.id   AF-A0A925KKZ4-F1
#
_cell.length_a   1.000
_cell.length_b   1.000
_cell.length_c   1.000
_cell.angle_alpha   90.00
_cell.angle_beta   90.00
_cell.angle_gamma   90.00
#
_symmetry.space_group_name_H-M   'P 1'
#
loop_
_entity.id
_entity.type
_entity.pdbx_description
1 polymer ?
#
loop_
_entity_poly.entity_id
_entity_poly.type
_entity_poly.pdbx_seq_one_letter_code
_entity_poly.pdbx_strand_id
1 'polypeptide(L)'
;MKYINKSDKLRNTLRIIAPIVMLVTILQALFLLPPWRTNATGISWTTASPKVLSTSPASSTPGFCPIQTSTVVAGQLGRKDVCITGKNNVRFGMYYQGSFPKVVSFGYDEQMYRVYVPCDGPYDCLYLPQTDMLVTKQNLVSARSSSLVVYKNFSKRLTRTINSTTFATEYTFDSTNPDYILKNSAGDQWDVGGIGASDNGKWLTFEIRERAMGLLNTETFELKIISNQWFRYGVGHDVMSELAVSDDGGAVAIGGLNAYLSIYDMSGGCGDYTLTERIQPMTPIANSCPIASFDSALFIDNFRDGYRPSFSSNGAELSFYATSYTVPARNVVLRVAGYTPLTLDYLALGDSYSSGEGDTYINPDTNRKYYRNYTDNEEDKSRNIPREKCHISTRSYPYLLAHGMGLVLDNPKQWDTVACSGATAWDAKDQASNDYKGQGDRLKDFNHTTLKVQALNELIPGRQKQVEFVKKYKPKVITLTMGGNDVGFGGKVRECAFSLNTCDYATNRSGPQLASEIQNQYKNLKLLYEELYKASDSKAKIYILGYPQFINGDASASCGPNIAILDAGERKMIYEGVGYLNRVIKKATEAAGVKYIDVENSLDGHKICDNGDKYVTGVVNLLGWGGNELQESFHPNANGNAAMASGVWGEDNVNGESLVDYDICPDSDENACPNSSATKDSIVVPSYFDTSDPLVNSQYKEMTLNGAIKGVFLNVTLGSYSLAPNSTVQLTLHSEPVNLGSYMTDANGQLDISALIPTSVPAGYHTLILTGSTYSGEPIQFEQVILVQGSDSSDVDDNGTLDSQQGCLFIISSGVDADLDGVDDACDPEIREILSMSNNNRSTYTLNSSKFNGLSKSNTSETYMSQLTQPRQEESILPLQATMGNTTNASHKLTMYDFRSLSLFTTALILTTIGVLITKKRNKL
;
A
#
# COMPACT_ATOMS: atom_id res chain seq x y z
N MET A 1 -13.46 -58.45 -62.62
CA MET A 1 -12.47 -57.79 -63.52
C MET A 1 -12.54 -56.28 -63.33
N LYS A 2 -11.46 -55.53 -63.60
CA LYS A 2 -11.40 -54.06 -63.89
C LYS A 2 -12.30 -53.15 -63.01
N TYR A 3 -11.81 -52.35 -62.05
CA TYR A 3 -10.56 -51.56 -61.98
C TYR A 3 -10.38 -50.60 -63.19
N ILE A 4 -9.83 -49.40 -62.92
CA ILE A 4 -9.43 -48.36 -63.90
C ILE A 4 -10.59 -47.52 -64.51
N ASN A 5 -10.96 -46.41 -63.85
CA ASN A 5 -10.97 -45.04 -64.42
C ASN A 5 -11.68 -43.99 -63.52
N LYS A 6 -10.98 -43.53 -62.47
CA LYS A 6 -11.29 -42.27 -61.76
C LYS A 6 -10.06 -41.42 -61.41
N SER A 7 -8.86 -41.81 -61.86
CA SER A 7 -7.61 -41.12 -61.54
C SER A 7 -7.60 -39.67 -62.02
N ASP A 8 -8.01 -39.45 -63.27
CA ASP A 8 -7.57 -38.26 -64.00
C ASP A 8 -8.51 -37.06 -63.82
N LYS A 9 -9.81 -37.30 -63.58
CA LYS A 9 -10.72 -36.25 -63.11
C LYS A 9 -10.33 -35.75 -61.72
N LEU A 10 -9.86 -36.61 -60.81
CA LEU A 10 -9.42 -36.18 -59.48
C LEU A 10 -8.12 -35.36 -59.57
N ARG A 11 -7.16 -35.82 -60.38
CA ARG A 11 -5.85 -35.17 -60.55
C ARG A 11 -5.94 -33.76 -61.14
N ASN A 12 -6.80 -33.53 -62.14
CA ASN A 12 -6.99 -32.20 -62.71
C ASN A 12 -7.79 -31.25 -61.79
N THR A 13 -8.72 -31.77 -60.99
CA THR A 13 -9.48 -30.97 -60.02
C THR A 13 -8.57 -30.47 -58.88
N LEU A 14 -7.72 -31.35 -58.35
CA LEU A 14 -6.75 -31.00 -57.30
C LEU A 14 -5.71 -29.96 -57.75
N ARG A 15 -5.27 -30.00 -59.01
CA ARG A 15 -4.29 -29.04 -59.57
C ARG A 15 -4.78 -27.59 -59.60
N ILE A 16 -6.09 -27.35 -59.65
CA ILE A 16 -6.66 -26.00 -59.61
C ILE A 16 -6.97 -25.59 -58.17
N ILE A 17 -7.50 -26.50 -57.35
CA ILE A 17 -7.93 -26.19 -55.98
C ILE A 17 -6.75 -26.00 -55.02
N ALA A 18 -5.69 -26.81 -55.11
CA ALA A 18 -4.57 -26.76 -54.17
C ALA A 18 -3.88 -25.38 -54.03
N PRO A 19 -3.48 -24.69 -55.12
CA PRO A 19 -2.86 -23.36 -54.99
C PRO A 19 -3.84 -22.29 -54.49
N ILE A 20 -5.13 -22.38 -54.86
CA ILE A 20 -6.16 -21.43 -54.41
C ILE A 20 -6.41 -21.59 -52.89
N VAL A 21 -6.55 -22.83 -52.41
CA VAL A 21 -6.70 -23.10 -50.97
C VAL A 21 -5.46 -22.64 -50.21
N MET A 22 -4.25 -22.94 -50.69
CA MET A 22 -3.00 -22.51 -50.05
C MET A 22 -2.91 -20.99 -49.95
N LEU A 23 -3.19 -20.26 -51.04
CA LEU A 23 -3.16 -18.80 -51.06
C LEU A 23 -4.21 -18.19 -50.10
N VAL A 24 -5.43 -18.73 -50.09
CA VAL A 24 -6.50 -18.29 -49.17
C VAL A 24 -6.12 -18.57 -47.71
N THR A 25 -5.54 -19.74 -47.38
CA THR A 25 -5.09 -20.02 -46.01
C THR A 25 -3.94 -19.11 -45.57
N ILE A 26 -3.05 -18.70 -46.47
CA ILE A 26 -1.95 -17.78 -46.14
C ILE A 26 -2.48 -16.36 -45.92
N LEU A 27 -3.39 -15.85 -46.76
CA LEU A 27 -4.03 -14.55 -46.49
C LEU A 27 -4.89 -14.58 -45.21
N GLN A 28 -5.63 -15.66 -44.95
CA GLN A 28 -6.41 -15.79 -43.73
C GLN A 28 -5.53 -15.88 -42.48
N ALA A 29 -4.36 -16.55 -42.54
CA ALA A 29 -3.40 -16.54 -41.44
C ALA A 29 -2.83 -15.14 -41.18
N LEU A 30 -2.52 -14.37 -42.23
CA LEU A 30 -2.01 -13.00 -42.11
C LEU A 30 -3.05 -12.00 -41.55
N PHE A 31 -4.35 -12.21 -41.80
CA PHE A 31 -5.44 -11.40 -41.25
C PHE A 31 -6.04 -11.94 -39.94
N LEU A 32 -5.58 -13.09 -39.43
CA LEU A 32 -5.96 -13.64 -38.12
C LEU A 32 -4.88 -13.43 -37.03
N LEU A 33 -3.75 -12.83 -37.37
CA LEU A 33 -2.93 -12.15 -36.37
C LEU A 33 -3.69 -10.90 -35.91
N PRO A 34 -4.00 -10.74 -34.60
CA PRO A 34 -4.51 -9.47 -34.12
C PRO A 34 -3.39 -8.42 -34.29
N PRO A 35 -3.64 -7.27 -34.95
CA PRO A 35 -2.78 -6.12 -34.73
C PRO A 35 -2.81 -5.81 -33.23
N TRP A 36 -1.63 -5.64 -32.62
CA TRP A 36 -1.51 -5.47 -31.18
C TRP A 36 -2.28 -4.22 -30.73
N ARG A 37 -3.51 -4.40 -30.24
CA ARG A 37 -4.17 -3.41 -29.40
C ARG A 37 -3.62 -3.56 -27.99
N THR A 38 -2.44 -3.00 -27.80
CA THR A 38 -2.02 -2.52 -26.48
C THR A 38 -3.15 -1.63 -25.93
N ASN A 39 -3.50 -1.81 -24.66
CA ASN A 39 -4.49 -0.96 -24.01
C ASN A 39 -3.86 0.40 -23.65
N ALA A 40 -3.51 1.16 -24.69
CA ALA A 40 -3.12 2.55 -24.60
C ALA A 40 -4.33 3.42 -24.92
N THR A 41 -5.07 3.83 -23.87
CA THR A 41 -5.76 5.12 -23.88
C THR A 41 -4.67 6.20 -23.86
N GLY A 42 -4.05 6.41 -25.03
CA GLY A 42 -2.70 6.95 -25.15
C GLY A 42 -2.55 8.35 -24.59
N ILE A 43 -1.90 8.45 -23.43
CA ILE A 43 -1.37 9.70 -22.90
C ILE A 43 -0.25 10.13 -23.85
N SER A 44 -0.43 11.28 -24.51
CA SER A 44 0.50 11.82 -25.50
C SER A 44 0.66 13.32 -25.29
N TRP A 45 1.89 13.73 -24.98
CA TRP A 45 2.28 15.12 -24.78
C TRP A 45 2.35 15.93 -26.07
N THR A 46 2.31 15.27 -27.23
CA THR A 46 2.45 15.90 -28.56
C THR A 46 1.15 16.00 -29.35
N THR A 47 0.09 15.30 -28.95
CA THR A 47 -1.21 15.31 -29.66
C THR A 47 -1.87 16.70 -29.68
N ALA A 48 -1.72 17.49 -28.61
CA ALA A 48 -2.05 18.91 -28.55
C ALA A 48 -1.31 19.58 -27.38
N SER A 49 -1.14 20.90 -27.42
CA SER A 49 -0.37 21.65 -26.42
C SER A 49 -0.82 21.40 -24.97
N PRO A 50 0.09 21.03 -24.06
CA PRO A 50 -0.23 20.83 -22.65
C PRO A 50 -0.92 22.03 -22.00
N LYS A 51 -1.87 21.76 -21.11
CA LYS A 51 -2.53 22.78 -20.31
C LYS A 51 -1.71 23.10 -19.08
N VAL A 52 -1.54 24.38 -18.77
CA VAL A 52 -1.12 24.84 -17.43
C VAL A 52 -2.25 24.52 -16.47
N LEU A 53 -1.99 23.65 -15.48
CA LEU A 53 -2.95 23.25 -14.46
C LEU A 53 -2.93 24.19 -13.26
N SER A 54 -1.73 24.58 -12.83
CA SER A 54 -1.51 25.46 -11.68
C SER A 54 -0.17 26.18 -11.79
N THR A 55 -0.14 27.45 -11.37
CA THR A 55 1.10 28.18 -11.10
C THR A 55 1.01 28.86 -9.74
N SER A 56 1.89 28.51 -8.79
CA SER A 56 2.00 29.19 -7.49
C SER A 56 3.40 29.81 -7.34
N PRO A 57 3.58 30.83 -6.46
CA PRO A 57 4.90 31.35 -6.14
C PRO A 57 5.83 30.25 -5.62
N ALA A 58 7.11 30.28 -6.00
CA ALA A 58 8.13 29.45 -5.38
C ALA A 58 8.95 30.29 -4.39
N SER A 59 9.01 29.85 -3.13
CA SER A 59 9.75 30.54 -2.07
C SER A 59 11.27 30.56 -2.29
N SER A 60 11.81 29.55 -2.97
CA SER A 60 13.19 29.50 -3.47
C SER A 60 13.34 28.43 -4.56
N THR A 61 14.46 28.43 -5.28
CA THR A 61 14.90 27.25 -6.04
C THR A 61 15.43 26.18 -5.08
N PRO A 62 14.95 24.93 -5.11
CA PRO A 62 15.43 23.88 -4.21
C PRO A 62 16.95 23.68 -4.29
N GLY A 63 17.57 23.39 -3.15
CA GLY A 63 18.98 22.99 -3.11
C GLY A 63 19.23 21.63 -3.77
N PHE A 64 20.45 21.12 -3.65
CA PHE A 64 20.81 19.78 -4.16
C PHE A 64 19.89 18.67 -3.60
N CYS A 65 19.31 18.90 -2.41
CA CYS A 65 18.29 18.07 -1.79
C CYS A 65 16.93 18.79 -1.68
N PRO A 66 15.80 18.13 -2.00
CA PRO A 66 14.46 18.69 -1.79
C PRO A 66 13.92 18.48 -0.35
N ILE A 67 14.31 17.39 0.34
CA ILE A 67 13.87 17.08 1.72
C ILE A 67 15.06 16.53 2.51
N GLN A 68 15.48 17.24 3.56
CA GLN A 68 16.53 16.78 4.47
C GLN A 68 15.92 16.18 5.74
N THR A 69 16.41 15.01 6.14
CA THR A 69 16.02 14.33 7.38
C THR A 69 17.13 14.50 8.42
N SER A 70 16.85 15.17 9.53
CA SER A 70 17.81 15.31 10.63
C SER A 70 17.95 13.98 11.39
N THR A 71 19.06 13.28 11.21
CA THR A 71 19.30 11.92 11.74
C THR A 71 20.66 11.80 12.41
N VAL A 72 20.83 10.79 13.27
CA VAL A 72 22.15 10.41 13.80
C VAL A 72 22.96 9.77 12.68
N VAL A 73 24.25 10.08 12.61
CA VAL A 73 25.23 9.44 11.73
C VAL A 73 26.36 8.86 12.59
N ALA A 74 26.64 7.57 12.43
CA ALA A 74 27.62 6.85 13.22
C ALA A 74 29.01 7.52 13.14
N GLY A 75 29.66 7.68 14.29
CA GLY A 75 30.97 8.35 14.40
C GLY A 75 30.95 9.87 14.20
N GLN A 76 29.78 10.51 14.07
CA GLN A 76 29.65 11.97 13.99
C GLN A 76 29.09 12.57 15.29
N LEU A 77 29.56 13.78 15.64
CA LEU A 77 29.02 14.53 16.78
C LEU A 77 27.70 15.20 16.41
N GLY A 78 26.62 14.84 17.10
CA GLY A 78 25.27 15.37 16.90
C GLY A 78 24.61 14.92 15.60
N ARG A 79 23.31 15.24 15.45
CA ARG A 79 22.52 14.92 14.24
C ARG A 79 23.10 15.62 12.99
N LYS A 80 22.74 15.11 11.82
CA LYS A 80 23.10 15.62 10.48
C LYS A 80 21.85 15.65 9.62
N ASP A 81 21.72 16.69 8.80
CA ASP A 81 20.58 16.87 7.91
C ASP A 81 20.87 16.15 6.58
N VAL A 82 20.55 14.86 6.56
CA VAL A 82 20.86 13.95 5.46
C VAL A 82 19.78 14.05 4.40
N CYS A 83 20.19 14.20 3.14
CA CYS A 83 19.34 13.94 1.99
C CYS A 83 19.16 12.43 1.82
N ILE A 84 17.98 11.88 2.11
CA ILE A 84 17.73 10.43 2.08
C ILE A 84 16.93 10.05 0.83
N THR A 85 17.34 8.94 0.23
CA THR A 85 16.69 8.24 -0.89
C THR A 85 16.46 6.77 -0.48
N GLY A 86 15.33 6.20 -0.88
CA GLY A 86 14.92 4.87 -0.42
C GLY A 86 14.22 4.85 0.94
N LYS A 87 13.62 3.70 1.25
CA LYS A 87 12.65 3.50 2.34
C LYS A 87 12.86 2.14 2.98
N ASN A 88 12.53 2.05 4.27
CA ASN A 88 12.55 0.85 5.10
C ASN A 88 13.84 0.01 4.93
N ASN A 89 13.80 -1.07 4.16
CA ASN A 89 14.86 -2.09 4.05
C ASN A 89 16.24 -1.50 3.72
N VAL A 90 16.32 -0.48 2.86
CA VAL A 90 17.56 0.22 2.52
C VAL A 90 17.27 1.72 2.33
N ARG A 91 18.02 2.55 3.04
CA ARG A 91 17.98 4.02 2.96
C ARG A 91 19.38 4.53 2.66
N PHE A 92 19.61 5.01 1.44
CA PHE A 92 20.87 5.61 0.99
C PHE A 92 20.76 7.13 1.02
N GLY A 93 21.80 7.85 1.42
CA GLY A 93 21.73 9.31 1.48
C GLY A 93 23.09 10.00 1.46
N MET A 94 23.06 11.32 1.57
CA MET A 94 24.27 12.14 1.72
C MET A 94 23.99 13.41 2.53
N TYR A 95 24.98 13.90 3.26
CA TYR A 95 24.92 15.18 3.96
C TYR A 95 26.13 16.05 3.58
N TYR A 96 26.08 17.35 3.90
CA TYR A 96 27.17 18.27 3.59
C TYR A 96 28.07 18.49 4.80
N GLN A 97 29.39 18.36 4.60
CA GLN A 97 30.42 18.59 5.62
C GLN A 97 31.72 19.11 4.97
N GLY A 98 31.61 20.11 4.09
CA GLY A 98 32.70 20.54 3.19
C GLY A 98 33.00 19.57 2.04
N SER A 99 32.37 18.39 2.08
CA SER A 99 32.27 17.36 1.05
C SER A 99 30.86 16.76 1.13
N PHE A 100 30.52 15.80 0.26
CA PHE A 100 29.21 15.12 0.24
C PHE A 100 29.34 13.62 0.56
N PRO A 101 29.78 13.23 1.77
CA PRO A 101 29.88 11.84 2.18
C PRO A 101 28.53 11.12 2.04
N LYS A 102 28.57 9.90 1.51
CA LYS A 102 27.39 9.05 1.40
C LYS A 102 27.20 8.26 2.69
N VAL A 103 25.94 7.96 3.00
CA VAL A 103 25.53 7.17 4.15
C VAL A 103 24.49 6.13 3.74
N VAL A 104 24.43 5.02 4.46
CA VAL A 104 23.44 3.95 4.29
C VAL A 104 22.84 3.59 5.65
N SER A 105 21.66 2.99 5.66
CA SER A 105 21.09 2.27 6.82
C SER A 105 20.04 1.29 6.32
N PHE A 106 19.77 0.26 7.12
CA PHE A 106 18.99 -0.89 6.71
C PHE A 106 17.86 -1.15 7.72
N GLY A 107 16.73 -1.66 7.24
CA GLY A 107 15.58 -2.07 8.05
C GLY A 107 15.30 -1.19 9.27
N TYR A 108 15.59 -1.74 10.45
CA TYR A 108 15.30 -1.16 11.77
C TYR A 108 16.46 -0.35 12.39
N ASP A 109 17.57 -0.15 11.66
CA ASP A 109 18.68 0.70 12.12
C ASP A 109 18.17 2.10 12.52
N GLU A 110 18.54 2.57 13.71
CA GLU A 110 18.08 3.88 14.23
C GLU A 110 18.83 5.07 13.61
N GLN A 111 20.11 4.85 13.29
CA GLN A 111 21.05 5.83 12.74
C GLN A 111 21.45 5.49 11.29
N MET A 112 22.37 6.27 10.71
CA MET A 112 22.98 5.98 9.41
C MET A 112 24.51 5.86 9.50
N TYR A 113 25.08 5.02 8.66
CA TYR A 113 26.49 4.64 8.67
C TYR A 113 27.15 5.13 7.40
N ARG A 114 28.41 5.58 7.48
CA ARG A 114 29.12 6.05 6.29
C ARG A 114 29.29 4.91 5.29
N VAL A 115 29.02 5.16 4.01
CA VAL A 115 29.27 4.20 2.93
C VAL A 115 30.25 4.76 1.91
N TYR A 116 31.30 3.97 1.61
CA TYR A 116 32.31 4.31 0.62
C TYR A 116 31.91 3.71 -0.74
N VAL A 117 31.43 4.57 -1.65
CA VAL A 117 30.97 4.28 -3.01
C VAL A 117 31.72 5.16 -4.03
N PRO A 118 31.84 4.76 -5.31
CA PRO A 118 32.59 5.50 -6.33
C PRO A 118 31.80 6.71 -6.88
N CYS A 119 31.50 7.69 -6.03
CA CYS A 119 30.84 8.96 -6.41
C CYS A 119 31.11 10.08 -5.39
N ASP A 120 31.95 11.05 -5.76
CA ASP A 120 32.42 12.10 -4.84
C ASP A 120 31.42 13.28 -4.71
N GLY A 121 30.85 13.75 -5.82
CA GLY A 121 29.95 14.90 -5.85
C GLY A 121 28.51 14.60 -5.44
N PRO A 122 27.66 15.64 -5.30
CA PRO A 122 26.24 15.47 -4.95
C PRO A 122 25.38 14.94 -6.10
N TYR A 123 25.86 15.02 -7.35
CA TYR A 123 25.13 14.64 -8.55
C TYR A 123 25.73 13.44 -9.29
N ASP A 124 26.67 12.71 -8.65
CA ASP A 124 27.42 11.61 -9.26
C ASP A 124 26.91 10.21 -8.87
N CYS A 125 25.91 10.17 -7.99
CA CYS A 125 25.20 8.97 -7.56
C CYS A 125 23.69 9.19 -7.60
N LEU A 126 22.96 8.19 -8.09
CA LEU A 126 21.51 8.07 -8.00
C LEU A 126 21.20 6.64 -7.53
N TYR A 127 20.62 6.51 -6.34
CA TYR A 127 20.12 5.23 -5.83
C TYR A 127 18.66 5.06 -6.24
N LEU A 128 18.35 3.98 -6.95
CA LEU A 128 16.99 3.57 -7.28
C LEU A 128 16.55 2.52 -6.26
N PRO A 129 15.72 2.90 -5.27
CA PRO A 129 15.41 2.01 -4.17
C PRO A 129 14.50 0.84 -4.60
N GLN A 130 13.54 1.10 -5.49
CA GLN A 130 12.56 0.11 -5.99
C GLN A 130 13.18 -1.10 -6.72
N THR A 131 14.46 -0.99 -7.12
CA THR A 131 15.20 -2.04 -7.84
C THR A 131 16.54 -2.36 -7.17
N ASP A 132 16.77 -1.89 -5.94
CA ASP A 132 18.04 -1.88 -5.20
C ASP A 132 19.26 -1.65 -6.11
N MET A 133 19.25 -0.54 -6.83
CA MET A 133 20.21 -0.26 -7.89
C MET A 133 20.96 1.04 -7.63
N LEU A 134 22.30 0.99 -7.66
CA LEU A 134 23.13 2.19 -7.61
C LEU A 134 23.59 2.56 -9.03
N VAL A 135 23.24 3.78 -9.44
CA VAL A 135 23.68 4.39 -10.69
C VAL A 135 24.73 5.43 -10.36
N THR A 136 25.85 5.41 -11.08
CA THR A 136 27.03 6.22 -10.77
C THR A 136 27.63 6.84 -12.04
N LYS A 137 28.32 7.98 -11.88
CA LYS A 137 29.16 8.59 -12.92
C LYS A 137 30.62 8.42 -12.55
N GLN A 138 31.37 7.63 -13.31
CA GLN A 138 32.74 7.21 -12.95
C GLN A 138 33.78 7.55 -14.02
N ASN A 139 34.92 8.10 -13.58
CA ASN A 139 36.08 8.44 -14.42
C ASN A 139 36.95 7.21 -14.72
N LEU A 140 36.38 6.19 -15.38
CA LEU A 140 37.05 4.89 -15.60
C LEU A 140 38.20 4.91 -16.62
N VAL A 141 38.29 5.93 -17.48
CA VAL A 141 39.30 6.01 -18.56
C VAL A 141 40.13 7.29 -18.50
N SER A 142 39.54 8.41 -18.04
CA SER A 142 40.28 9.66 -17.81
C SER A 142 39.57 10.53 -16.77
N ALA A 143 40.31 11.39 -16.07
CA ALA A 143 39.77 12.34 -15.09
C ALA A 143 38.95 13.51 -15.70
N ARG A 144 38.44 13.36 -16.93
CA ARG A 144 37.64 14.35 -17.67
C ARG A 144 36.41 13.76 -18.39
N SER A 145 36.16 12.46 -18.23
CA SER A 145 35.03 11.77 -18.86
C SER A 145 34.46 10.78 -17.86
N SER A 146 33.28 11.10 -17.34
CA SER A 146 32.57 10.35 -16.32
C SER A 146 31.44 9.57 -16.97
N SER A 147 31.58 8.25 -17.04
CA SER A 147 30.62 7.39 -17.74
C SER A 147 29.59 6.78 -16.79
N LEU A 148 28.39 6.50 -17.33
CA LEU A 148 27.31 5.88 -16.59
C LEU A 148 27.65 4.42 -16.28
N VAL A 149 27.69 4.09 -14.99
CA VAL A 149 27.93 2.72 -14.50
C VAL A 149 26.82 2.35 -13.52
N VAL A 150 26.20 1.19 -13.74
CA VAL A 150 25.03 0.71 -13.01
C VAL A 150 25.36 -0.59 -12.28
N TYR A 151 24.91 -0.69 -11.04
CA TYR A 151 25.05 -1.87 -10.19
C TYR A 151 23.68 -2.29 -9.66
N LYS A 152 23.25 -3.53 -9.96
CA LYS A 152 22.09 -4.18 -9.35
C LYS A 152 22.50 -4.79 -8.00
N ASN A 153 21.52 -4.96 -7.11
CA ASN A 153 21.71 -5.47 -5.75
C ASN A 153 22.73 -4.66 -4.94
N PHE A 154 22.61 -3.32 -4.99
CA PHE A 154 23.50 -2.39 -4.28
C PHE A 154 23.74 -2.81 -2.83
N SER A 155 22.67 -3.12 -2.09
CA SER A 155 22.75 -3.51 -0.68
C SER A 155 23.56 -4.79 -0.43
N LYS A 156 23.52 -5.74 -1.37
CA LYS A 156 24.25 -7.03 -1.30
C LYS A 156 25.72 -6.92 -1.70
N ARG A 157 26.11 -5.77 -2.26
CA ARG A 157 27.51 -5.40 -2.54
C ARG A 157 28.17 -4.65 -1.37
N LEU A 158 27.50 -4.50 -0.22
CA LEU A 158 28.01 -3.76 0.93
C LEU A 158 28.64 -4.67 1.98
N THR A 159 29.92 -4.43 2.30
CA THR A 159 30.64 -5.08 3.40
C THR A 159 30.69 -4.16 4.62
N ARG A 160 30.25 -4.66 5.77
CA ARG A 160 30.34 -3.95 7.06
C ARG A 160 31.80 -3.89 7.53
N THR A 161 32.27 -2.71 7.89
CA THR A 161 33.61 -2.47 8.45
C THR A 161 33.52 -1.69 9.76
N ILE A 162 34.63 -1.58 10.49
CA ILE A 162 34.74 -0.76 11.71
C ILE A 162 35.87 0.24 11.52
N ASN A 163 35.58 1.52 11.73
CA ASN A 163 36.55 2.60 11.60
C ASN A 163 37.56 2.56 12.77
N SER A 164 38.84 2.40 12.47
CA SER A 164 39.89 2.19 13.48
C SER A 164 40.19 3.39 14.38
N THR A 165 39.64 4.58 14.09
CA THR A 165 39.87 5.82 14.87
C THR A 165 38.64 6.24 15.67
N THR A 166 37.43 6.02 15.14
CA THR A 166 36.16 6.39 15.80
C THR A 166 35.43 5.20 16.41
N PHE A 167 35.85 3.97 16.11
CA PHE A 167 35.17 2.71 16.42
C PHE A 167 33.74 2.59 15.86
N ALA A 168 33.33 3.51 14.99
CA ALA A 168 32.03 3.51 14.34
C ALA A 168 31.93 2.41 13.27
N THR A 169 30.73 1.84 13.12
CA THR A 169 30.38 1.02 11.95
C THR A 169 30.40 1.87 10.68
N GLU A 170 31.10 1.42 9.65
CA GLU A 170 31.08 1.97 8.30
C GLU A 170 30.81 0.84 7.29
N TYR A 171 30.58 1.15 6.01
CA TYR A 171 30.34 0.18 4.95
C TYR A 171 31.20 0.48 3.72
N THR A 172 31.78 -0.55 3.10
CA THR A 172 32.49 -0.46 1.82
C THR A 172 31.68 -1.15 0.72
N PHE A 173 31.65 -0.55 -0.47
CA PHE A 173 30.90 -1.07 -1.62
C PHE A 173 31.80 -1.79 -2.64
N ASP A 174 31.41 -3.02 -3.00
CA ASP A 174 32.02 -3.76 -4.11
C ASP A 174 31.56 -3.19 -5.46
N SER A 175 32.41 -2.30 -5.96
CA SER A 175 32.31 -1.67 -7.28
C SER A 175 32.88 -2.52 -8.43
N THR A 176 33.35 -3.75 -8.16
CA THR A 176 33.73 -4.68 -9.23
C THR A 176 32.51 -5.21 -9.97
N ASN A 177 32.73 -5.70 -11.21
CA ASN A 177 31.71 -6.36 -12.02
C ASN A 177 30.37 -5.59 -12.09
N PRO A 178 30.35 -4.35 -12.64
CA PRO A 178 29.13 -3.59 -12.85
C PRO A 178 28.19 -4.31 -13.84
N ASP A 179 26.89 -4.21 -13.56
CA ASP A 179 25.83 -4.85 -14.35
C ASP A 179 25.63 -4.16 -15.71
N TYR A 180 25.92 -2.86 -15.81
CA TYR A 180 25.97 -2.12 -17.08
C TYR A 180 27.00 -0.98 -17.03
N ILE A 181 27.66 -0.73 -18.17
CA ILE A 181 28.50 0.45 -18.42
C ILE A 181 28.08 1.02 -19.77
N LEU A 182 27.78 2.32 -19.83
CA LEU A 182 27.49 2.99 -21.10
C LEU A 182 28.74 3.07 -21.99
N LYS A 183 28.66 2.41 -23.15
CA LYS A 183 29.75 2.30 -24.13
C LYS A 183 29.26 2.56 -25.55
N ASN A 184 30.17 3.00 -26.41
CA ASN A 184 29.98 2.99 -27.86
C ASN A 184 30.15 1.56 -28.43
N SER A 185 29.89 1.40 -29.73
CA SER A 185 30.05 0.13 -30.44
C SER A 185 31.49 -0.37 -30.61
N ALA A 186 32.51 0.47 -30.34
CA ALA A 186 33.92 0.09 -30.30
C ALA A 186 34.38 -0.39 -28.90
N GLY A 187 33.55 -0.19 -27.87
CA GLY A 187 33.83 -0.52 -26.47
C GLY A 187 34.36 0.63 -25.61
N ASP A 188 34.64 1.81 -26.20
CA ASP A 188 34.97 3.02 -25.46
C ASP A 188 33.75 3.52 -24.68
N GLN A 189 33.99 4.26 -23.60
CA GLN A 189 32.91 4.76 -22.73
C GLN A 189 32.46 6.17 -23.13
N TRP A 190 31.20 6.53 -22.86
CA TRP A 190 30.66 7.87 -23.14
C TRP A 190 30.52 8.72 -21.88
N ASP A 191 30.86 10.01 -22.00
CA ASP A 191 30.70 11.01 -20.94
C ASP A 191 29.22 11.38 -20.78
N VAL A 192 28.73 11.45 -19.54
CA VAL A 192 27.30 11.72 -19.26
C VAL A 192 27.10 12.95 -18.37
N GLY A 193 26.02 13.69 -18.66
CA GLY A 193 25.69 14.95 -18.01
C GLY A 193 24.78 14.74 -16.79
N GLY A 194 23.53 15.15 -16.94
CA GLY A 194 22.46 14.81 -15.99
C GLY A 194 22.04 13.35 -16.09
N ILE A 195 21.49 12.85 -14.99
CA ILE A 195 20.85 11.54 -14.88
C ILE A 195 19.51 11.70 -14.15
N GLY A 196 18.52 10.89 -14.54
CA GLY A 196 17.19 10.87 -13.96
C GLY A 196 16.56 9.48 -14.09
N ALA A 197 15.52 9.20 -13.32
CA ALA A 197 14.84 7.91 -13.31
C ALA A 197 13.34 8.06 -13.10
N SER A 198 12.60 6.98 -13.33
CA SER A 198 11.21 6.84 -12.91
C SER A 198 11.13 6.51 -11.42
N ASP A 199 10.04 6.88 -10.75
CA ASP A 199 9.83 6.61 -9.32
C ASP A 199 9.80 5.09 -9.05
N ASN A 200 9.31 4.28 -10.00
CA ASN A 200 9.35 2.82 -9.97
C ASN A 200 10.72 2.18 -10.30
N GLY A 201 11.73 2.97 -10.66
CA GLY A 201 13.09 2.51 -10.96
C GLY A 201 13.27 1.67 -12.24
N LYS A 202 12.23 1.47 -13.06
CA LYS A 202 12.27 0.67 -14.31
C LYS A 202 12.95 1.40 -15.48
N TRP A 203 13.02 2.72 -15.43
CA TRP A 203 13.57 3.55 -16.50
C TRP A 203 14.65 4.49 -15.97
N LEU A 204 15.78 4.56 -16.67
CA LEU A 204 16.81 5.56 -16.51
C LEU A 204 16.87 6.44 -17.75
N THR A 205 16.99 7.74 -17.57
CA THR A 205 17.27 8.69 -18.64
C THR A 205 18.48 9.54 -18.30
N PHE A 206 19.28 9.89 -19.31
CA PHE A 206 20.54 10.60 -19.12
C PHE A 206 20.95 11.37 -20.37
N GLU A 207 21.70 12.46 -20.16
CA GLU A 207 22.42 13.12 -21.24
C GLU A 207 23.68 12.32 -21.59
N ILE A 208 23.91 12.12 -22.89
CA ILE A 208 25.20 11.76 -23.48
C ILE A 208 25.82 13.07 -23.99
N ARG A 209 26.85 13.56 -23.30
CA ARG A 209 27.34 14.93 -23.47
C ARG A 209 27.79 15.23 -24.90
N GLU A 210 27.42 16.43 -25.36
CA GLU A 210 27.65 16.94 -26.71
C GLU A 210 27.09 16.06 -27.85
N ARG A 211 26.19 15.10 -27.56
CA ARG A 211 25.74 14.09 -28.54
C ARG A 211 24.23 13.86 -28.59
N ALA A 212 23.61 13.43 -27.49
CA ALA A 212 22.28 12.83 -27.52
C ALA A 212 21.65 12.66 -26.13
N MET A 213 20.38 12.27 -26.11
CA MET A 213 19.64 11.88 -24.89
C MET A 213 19.29 10.39 -24.94
N GLY A 214 19.53 9.68 -23.84
CA GLY A 214 19.28 8.25 -23.68
C GLY A 214 18.08 7.93 -22.80
N LEU A 215 17.44 6.81 -23.10
CA LEU A 215 16.45 6.12 -22.26
C LEU A 215 16.85 4.63 -22.18
N LEU A 216 17.11 4.14 -20.97
CA LEU A 216 17.58 2.79 -20.68
C LEU A 216 16.54 2.07 -19.82
N ASN A 217 16.07 0.92 -20.28
CA ASN A 217 15.29 0.02 -19.45
C ASN A 217 16.20 -0.66 -18.42
N THR A 218 15.91 -0.53 -17.12
CA THR A 218 16.83 -0.99 -16.06
C THR A 218 16.80 -2.50 -15.83
N GLU A 219 15.72 -3.17 -16.25
CA GLU A 219 15.57 -4.63 -16.16
C GLU A 219 16.39 -5.32 -17.26
N THR A 220 16.16 -4.95 -18.52
CA THR A 220 16.75 -5.58 -19.72
C THR A 220 18.08 -4.96 -20.17
N PHE A 221 18.38 -3.73 -19.75
CA PHE A 221 19.46 -2.88 -20.28
C PHE A 221 19.35 -2.56 -21.79
N GLU A 222 18.14 -2.62 -22.34
CA GLU A 222 17.83 -2.08 -23.67
C GLU A 222 17.95 -0.55 -23.64
N LEU A 223 18.93 0.00 -24.38
CA LEU A 223 19.14 1.44 -24.54
C LEU A 223 18.49 1.94 -25.83
N LYS A 224 17.76 3.03 -25.72
CA LYS A 224 17.18 3.79 -26.82
C LYS A 224 17.69 5.22 -26.82
N ILE A 225 18.10 5.71 -27.98
CA ILE A 225 18.47 7.12 -28.19
C ILE A 225 17.21 7.87 -28.63
N ILE A 226 16.73 8.79 -27.78
CA ILE A 226 15.43 9.44 -27.95
C ILE A 226 15.53 10.79 -28.68
N SER A 227 16.69 11.44 -28.58
CA SER A 227 16.97 12.76 -29.15
C SER A 227 18.45 12.89 -29.52
N ASN A 228 18.74 13.66 -30.57
CA ASN A 228 20.09 14.13 -30.90
C ASN A 228 20.32 15.60 -30.51
N GLN A 229 19.41 16.21 -29.73
CA GLN A 229 19.71 17.49 -29.10
C GLN A 229 20.80 17.30 -28.03
N TRP A 230 21.70 18.27 -27.95
CA TRP A 230 22.91 18.21 -27.14
C TRP A 230 23.19 19.58 -26.52
N PHE A 231 23.82 19.58 -25.35
CA PHE A 231 24.35 20.79 -24.73
C PHE A 231 25.83 20.94 -25.05
N ARG A 232 26.27 22.18 -25.28
CA ARG A 232 27.68 22.52 -25.57
C ARG A 232 28.39 22.83 -24.25
N TYR A 233 29.55 22.23 -24.04
CA TYR A 233 30.34 22.41 -22.82
C TYR A 233 31.60 23.25 -23.05
N GLY A 234 32.17 23.78 -21.96
CA GLY A 234 33.43 24.53 -21.95
C GLY A 234 33.36 25.95 -22.53
N VAL A 235 32.15 26.51 -22.76
CA VAL A 235 31.97 27.84 -23.36
C VAL A 235 30.89 28.63 -22.60
N GLY A 236 31.33 29.42 -21.61
CA GLY A 236 30.44 30.21 -20.75
C GLY A 236 30.17 29.53 -19.42
N HIS A 237 28.92 29.52 -18.97
CA HIS A 237 28.48 28.67 -17.87
C HIS A 237 28.02 27.32 -18.43
N ASP A 238 28.62 26.23 -17.96
CA ASP A 238 28.24 24.87 -18.37
C ASP A 238 26.78 24.53 -18.01
N VAL A 239 26.21 23.56 -18.72
CA VAL A 239 24.83 23.11 -18.50
C VAL A 239 24.78 22.06 -17.39
N MET A 240 23.89 22.29 -16.41
CA MET A 240 23.53 21.30 -15.39
C MET A 240 22.12 20.79 -15.69
N SER A 241 22.03 19.87 -16.64
CA SER A 241 20.77 19.25 -17.04
C SER A 241 20.18 18.40 -15.92
N GLU A 242 18.88 18.51 -15.70
CA GLU A 242 18.09 17.65 -14.82
C GLU A 242 17.05 16.90 -15.67
N LEU A 243 16.85 15.62 -15.44
CA LEU A 243 15.98 14.77 -16.26
C LEU A 243 14.98 13.98 -15.40
N ALA A 244 13.83 13.67 -15.98
CA ALA A 244 12.82 12.79 -15.40
C ALA A 244 12.18 11.91 -16.48
N VAL A 245 11.62 10.76 -16.08
CA VAL A 245 10.90 9.83 -16.97
C VAL A 245 9.70 9.25 -16.23
N SER A 246 8.59 9.04 -16.93
CA SER A 246 7.37 8.46 -16.33
C SER A 246 7.53 6.96 -16.03
N ASP A 247 6.73 6.42 -15.10
CA ASP A 247 6.83 5.02 -14.66
C ASP A 247 6.56 3.99 -15.78
N ASP A 248 5.77 4.37 -16.78
CA ASP A 248 5.51 3.57 -17.99
C ASP A 248 6.60 3.71 -19.07
N GLY A 249 7.51 4.69 -18.93
CA GLY A 249 8.49 5.06 -19.95
C GLY A 249 7.90 5.85 -21.12
N GLY A 250 6.63 6.29 -21.02
CA GLY A 250 5.87 6.99 -22.05
C GLY A 250 6.28 8.44 -22.29
N ALA A 251 6.95 9.10 -21.33
CA ALA A 251 7.42 10.48 -21.47
C ALA A 251 8.76 10.71 -20.76
N VAL A 252 9.61 11.57 -21.34
CA VAL A 252 10.89 12.00 -20.77
C VAL A 252 10.95 13.53 -20.75
N ALA A 253 11.27 14.13 -19.61
CA ALA A 253 11.41 15.58 -19.45
C ALA A 253 12.87 15.95 -19.17
N ILE A 254 13.31 17.07 -19.73
CA ILE A 254 14.64 17.67 -19.53
C ILE A 254 14.45 19.12 -19.10
N GLY A 255 15.24 19.56 -18.13
CA GLY A 255 15.35 20.93 -17.65
C GLY A 255 16.71 21.14 -16.95
N GLY A 256 16.76 22.02 -15.95
CA GLY A 256 17.97 22.37 -15.20
C GLY A 256 18.60 23.71 -15.59
N LEU A 257 19.82 24.00 -15.09
CA LEU A 257 20.51 25.28 -15.31
C LEU A 257 21.16 25.34 -16.70
N ASN A 258 20.87 26.41 -17.43
CA ASN A 258 21.28 26.64 -18.82
C ASN A 258 20.75 25.57 -19.79
N ALA A 259 19.67 24.87 -19.41
CA ALA A 259 19.05 23.81 -20.18
C ALA A 259 17.67 24.26 -20.67
N TYR A 260 17.31 23.91 -21.91
CA TYR A 260 15.95 24.09 -22.39
C TYR A 260 15.00 23.15 -21.62
N LEU A 261 13.78 23.63 -21.36
CA LEU A 261 12.70 22.75 -20.88
C LEU A 261 12.07 22.05 -22.08
N SER A 262 12.25 20.73 -22.19
CA SER A 262 11.69 19.89 -23.26
C SER A 262 11.00 18.66 -22.69
N ILE A 263 9.88 18.28 -23.29
CA ILE A 263 9.13 17.06 -22.95
C ILE A 263 9.07 16.19 -24.20
N TYR A 264 9.77 15.06 -24.19
CA TYR A 264 9.76 14.06 -25.24
C TYR A 264 8.62 13.07 -24.99
N ASP A 265 7.83 12.83 -26.03
CA ASP A 265 6.72 11.89 -26.04
C ASP A 265 7.19 10.58 -26.69
N MET A 266 7.17 9.47 -25.94
CA MET A 266 7.65 8.17 -26.41
C MET A 266 6.58 7.34 -27.15
N SER A 267 5.35 7.88 -27.28
CA SER A 267 4.26 7.21 -27.99
C SER A 267 4.59 7.01 -29.47
N GLY A 268 3.97 5.99 -30.09
CA GLY A 268 4.30 5.56 -31.44
C GLY A 268 5.62 4.78 -31.58
N GLY A 269 6.42 4.64 -30.52
CA GLY A 269 7.63 3.80 -30.50
C GLY A 269 8.89 4.48 -31.05
N CYS A 270 8.93 5.81 -31.05
CA CYS A 270 10.08 6.61 -31.46
C CYS A 270 11.37 6.29 -30.67
N GLY A 271 12.52 6.68 -31.22
CA GLY A 271 13.88 6.48 -30.74
C GLY A 271 14.65 5.39 -31.51
N ASP A 272 15.98 5.52 -31.59
CA ASP A 272 16.87 4.57 -32.27
C ASP A 272 17.54 3.60 -31.27
N TYR A 273 17.57 2.31 -31.61
CA TYR A 273 18.15 1.25 -30.77
C TYR A 273 19.65 0.96 -31.05
N THR A 274 20.17 1.42 -32.19
CA THR A 274 21.54 1.10 -32.63
C THR A 274 22.51 2.24 -32.32
N LEU A 275 23.36 2.02 -31.32
CA LEU A 275 24.57 2.82 -31.09
C LEU A 275 25.54 2.62 -32.26
N THR A 276 25.46 3.46 -33.30
CA THR A 276 26.50 3.48 -34.33
C THR A 276 27.76 4.16 -33.80
N GLU A 277 28.92 3.84 -34.38
CA GLU A 277 30.23 4.43 -34.03
C GLU A 277 30.28 5.97 -34.09
N ARG A 278 29.26 6.61 -34.66
CA ARG A 278 29.25 8.02 -35.06
C ARG A 278 27.95 8.74 -34.71
N ILE A 279 27.47 8.60 -33.48
CA ILE A 279 26.72 9.71 -32.84
C ILE A 279 27.70 10.86 -32.60
N GLN A 280 27.96 11.60 -33.66
CA GLN A 280 28.70 12.88 -33.65
C GLN A 280 27.72 14.00 -33.28
N PRO A 281 28.20 15.11 -32.71
CA PRO A 281 27.40 16.32 -32.57
C PRO A 281 26.75 16.67 -33.93
N MET A 282 25.47 17.02 -33.92
CA MET A 282 24.68 17.41 -35.11
C MET A 282 24.36 16.30 -36.14
N THR A 283 24.72 15.03 -35.95
CA THR A 283 24.20 13.94 -36.80
C THR A 283 22.70 13.71 -36.52
N PRO A 284 21.80 13.67 -37.53
CA PRO A 284 20.40 13.25 -37.33
C PRO A 284 20.30 11.79 -36.89
N ILE A 285 19.52 11.52 -35.84
CA ILE A 285 18.99 10.17 -35.57
C ILE A 285 17.78 9.91 -36.48
N ALA A 286 17.59 8.66 -36.90
CA ALA A 286 16.60 8.30 -37.92
C ALA A 286 15.16 8.37 -37.39
N ASN A 287 14.98 8.09 -36.10
CA ASN A 287 13.68 7.99 -35.44
C ASN A 287 13.59 8.92 -34.22
N SER A 288 13.91 10.21 -34.33
CA SER A 288 13.85 11.13 -33.18
C SER A 288 12.45 11.19 -32.56
N CYS A 289 12.38 11.21 -31.22
CA CYS A 289 11.11 11.37 -30.54
C CYS A 289 10.56 12.80 -30.66
N PRO A 290 9.23 12.96 -30.84
CA PRO A 290 8.59 14.26 -30.93
C PRO A 290 8.58 14.97 -29.57
N ILE A 291 8.64 16.30 -29.60
CA ILE A 291 8.71 17.17 -28.42
C ILE A 291 7.40 17.93 -28.28
N ALA A 292 6.86 17.98 -27.06
CA ALA A 292 5.64 18.73 -26.73
C ALA A 292 5.82 20.24 -27.01
N SER A 293 4.83 20.86 -27.64
CA SER A 293 4.83 22.30 -27.90
C SER A 293 3.92 23.03 -26.93
N PHE A 294 4.50 23.89 -26.09
CA PHE A 294 3.81 24.77 -25.15
C PHE A 294 4.45 26.17 -25.20
N ASP A 295 3.67 27.19 -24.88
CA ASP A 295 4.15 28.56 -24.72
C ASP A 295 4.47 28.80 -23.23
N SER A 296 5.69 29.22 -22.93
CA SER A 296 6.14 29.46 -21.55
C SER A 296 5.52 30.72 -20.93
N ALA A 297 5.08 31.69 -21.75
CA ALA A 297 4.36 32.87 -21.27
C ALA A 297 3.01 32.52 -20.63
N LEU A 298 2.47 31.31 -20.86
CA LEU A 298 1.27 30.81 -20.19
C LEU A 298 1.49 30.47 -18.70
N PHE A 299 2.74 30.35 -18.25
CA PHE A 299 3.05 30.06 -16.84
C PHE A 299 4.03 31.04 -16.17
N ILE A 300 4.97 31.63 -16.89
CA ILE A 300 5.88 32.67 -16.36
C ILE A 300 6.41 33.60 -17.45
N ASP A 301 6.37 34.91 -17.19
CA ASP A 301 6.96 35.92 -18.08
C ASP A 301 8.49 35.75 -18.18
N ASN A 302 9.03 35.85 -19.39
CA ASN A 302 10.48 35.85 -19.64
C ASN A 302 11.19 34.64 -19.02
N PHE A 303 10.60 33.45 -19.24
CA PHE A 303 11.09 32.16 -18.79
C PHE A 303 12.58 31.94 -19.11
N ARG A 304 13.28 31.36 -18.14
CA ARG A 304 14.73 31.13 -18.17
C ARG A 304 15.06 29.63 -18.15
N ASP A 305 15.04 29.05 -16.95
CA ASP A 305 15.40 27.66 -16.66
C ASP A 305 14.22 26.98 -15.94
N GLY A 306 13.97 25.69 -16.23
CA GLY A 306 12.96 24.87 -15.55
C GLY A 306 13.63 23.78 -14.72
N TYR A 307 13.63 23.89 -13.39
CA TYR A 307 14.33 22.98 -12.49
C TYR A 307 13.42 21.87 -11.94
N ARG A 308 14.03 20.76 -11.51
CA ARG A 308 13.37 19.61 -10.88
C ARG A 308 12.11 19.13 -11.63
N PRO A 309 12.20 18.77 -12.93
CA PRO A 309 11.11 18.08 -13.61
C PRO A 309 10.76 16.79 -12.85
N SER A 310 9.47 16.51 -12.70
CA SER A 310 8.97 15.26 -12.11
C SER A 310 7.57 14.97 -12.68
N PHE A 311 7.37 13.73 -13.15
CA PHE A 311 6.08 13.30 -13.69
C PHE A 311 5.18 12.72 -12.59
N SER A 312 3.87 12.80 -12.79
CA SER A 312 2.93 11.90 -12.14
C SER A 312 3.20 10.44 -12.54
N SER A 313 2.86 9.47 -11.68
CA SER A 313 3.10 8.03 -11.95
C SER A 313 2.40 7.49 -13.22
N ASN A 314 1.33 8.13 -13.67
CA ASN A 314 0.66 7.82 -14.94
C ASN A 314 1.25 8.57 -16.16
N GLY A 315 2.29 9.40 -15.99
CA GLY A 315 2.91 10.18 -17.06
C GLY A 315 2.08 11.34 -17.64
N ALA A 316 0.86 11.60 -17.13
CA ALA A 316 -0.04 12.60 -17.71
C ALA A 316 0.19 14.05 -17.23
N GLU A 317 0.97 14.25 -16.16
CA GLU A 317 1.27 15.55 -15.56
C GLU A 317 2.77 15.68 -15.29
N LEU A 318 3.28 16.90 -15.38
CA LEU A 318 4.69 17.26 -15.15
C LEU A 318 4.76 18.50 -14.26
N SER A 319 5.36 18.36 -13.08
CA SER A 319 5.69 19.46 -12.18
C SER A 319 7.14 19.91 -12.35
N PHE A 320 7.41 21.21 -12.28
CA PHE A 320 8.76 21.80 -12.25
C PHE A 320 8.77 23.21 -11.64
N TYR A 321 9.96 23.68 -11.26
CA TYR A 321 10.22 25.03 -10.77
C TYR A 321 10.65 25.92 -11.94
N ALA A 322 9.74 26.76 -12.43
CA ALA A 322 10.01 27.70 -13.51
C ALA A 322 10.69 28.97 -12.97
N THR A 323 11.81 29.36 -13.57
CA THR A 323 12.51 30.62 -13.26
C THR A 323 12.39 31.63 -14.40
N SER A 324 12.65 32.89 -14.10
CA SER A 324 12.58 34.01 -15.04
C SER A 324 13.75 34.96 -14.84
N TYR A 325 14.07 35.75 -15.87
CA TYR A 325 15.02 36.86 -15.77
C TYR A 325 14.40 38.12 -15.12
N THR A 326 13.07 38.23 -15.01
CA THR A 326 12.38 39.47 -14.62
C THR A 326 11.26 39.33 -13.60
N VAL A 327 10.76 38.12 -13.30
CA VAL A 327 9.75 37.87 -12.25
C VAL A 327 10.19 36.78 -11.26
N PRO A 328 9.63 36.70 -10.05
CA PRO A 328 9.91 35.62 -9.11
C PRO A 328 9.61 34.23 -9.69
N ALA A 329 10.34 33.23 -9.21
CA ALA A 329 10.15 31.84 -9.62
C ALA A 329 8.77 31.29 -9.24
N ARG A 330 8.31 30.27 -9.96
CA ARG A 330 6.99 29.65 -9.79
C ARG A 330 7.08 28.13 -9.79
N ASN A 331 6.27 27.50 -8.95
CA ASN A 331 5.92 26.10 -9.11
C ASN A 331 4.91 25.99 -10.25
N VAL A 332 5.18 25.16 -11.25
CA VAL A 332 4.32 24.98 -12.44
C VAL A 332 3.96 23.51 -12.58
N VAL A 333 2.68 23.23 -12.87
CA VAL A 333 2.23 21.91 -13.30
C VAL A 333 1.59 22.00 -14.68
N LEU A 334 2.11 21.21 -15.62
CA LEU A 334 1.52 21.00 -16.93
C LEU A 334 0.77 19.65 -16.95
N ARG A 335 -0.35 19.59 -17.68
CA ARG A 335 -1.17 18.39 -17.89
C ARG A 335 -1.38 18.14 -19.38
N VAL A 336 -1.33 16.87 -19.81
CA VAL A 336 -1.62 16.44 -21.18
C VAL A 336 -2.99 16.94 -21.65
N ALA A 337 -3.05 17.43 -22.90
CA ALA A 337 -4.26 17.99 -23.47
C ALA A 337 -5.39 16.95 -23.55
N GLY A 338 -6.58 17.32 -23.05
CA GLY A 338 -7.74 16.43 -23.00
C GLY A 338 -7.73 15.40 -21.88
N TYR A 339 -6.59 15.16 -21.21
CA TYR A 339 -6.55 14.30 -20.03
C TYR A 339 -7.34 14.91 -18.87
N THR A 340 -8.24 14.13 -18.31
CA THR A 340 -9.01 14.46 -17.10
C THR A 340 -8.89 13.25 -16.17
N PRO A 341 -8.09 13.33 -15.08
CA PRO A 341 -8.05 12.25 -14.10
C PRO A 341 -9.41 12.15 -13.40
N LEU A 342 -9.81 10.93 -13.05
CA LEU A 342 -10.88 10.74 -12.07
C LEU A 342 -10.31 11.10 -10.70
N THR A 343 -10.65 12.30 -10.22
CA THR A 343 -10.28 12.79 -8.88
C THR A 343 -11.41 12.56 -7.89
N LEU A 344 -11.07 12.20 -6.65
CA LEU A 344 -12.05 12.12 -5.56
C LEU A 344 -12.07 13.42 -4.75
N ASP A 345 -13.24 13.82 -4.26
CA ASP A 345 -13.37 14.81 -3.20
C ASP A 345 -12.87 14.21 -1.86
N TYR A 346 -13.13 12.93 -1.60
CA TYR A 346 -12.74 12.24 -0.37
C TYR A 346 -12.28 10.79 -0.64
N LEU A 347 -11.17 10.38 -0.04
CA LEU A 347 -10.73 8.99 -0.03
C LEU A 347 -10.39 8.57 1.40
N ALA A 348 -11.16 7.64 1.95
CA ALA A 348 -10.88 7.10 3.28
C ALA A 348 -9.86 5.96 3.22
N LEU A 349 -8.87 6.04 4.09
CA LEU A 349 -7.79 5.07 4.28
C LEU A 349 -7.87 4.52 5.71
N GLY A 350 -7.13 3.45 6.01
CA GLY A 350 -6.86 3.02 7.38
C GLY A 350 -6.90 1.52 7.63
N ASP A 351 -6.88 1.21 8.91
CA ASP A 351 -7.06 -0.13 9.48
C ASP A 351 -8.54 -0.45 9.74
N SER A 352 -8.82 -1.43 10.60
CA SER A 352 -10.19 -1.87 10.88
C SER A 352 -11.09 -0.80 11.52
N TYR A 353 -10.52 0.16 12.24
CA TYR A 353 -11.29 1.29 12.80
C TYR A 353 -11.76 2.26 11.71
N SER A 354 -11.19 2.20 10.50
CA SER A 354 -11.67 2.94 9.31
C SER A 354 -12.42 2.07 8.31
N SER A 355 -12.29 0.74 8.32
CA SER A 355 -13.21 -0.13 7.57
C SER A 355 -14.55 -0.30 8.26
N GLY A 356 -14.60 -0.24 9.60
CA GLY A 356 -15.79 -0.55 10.39
C GLY A 356 -15.98 -2.04 10.65
N GLU A 357 -14.87 -2.77 10.82
CA GLU A 357 -14.84 -4.03 11.58
C GLU A 357 -15.50 -3.83 12.95
N GLY A 358 -16.11 -4.87 13.51
CA GLY A 358 -17.00 -4.78 14.67
C GLY A 358 -18.47 -4.56 14.33
N ASP A 359 -18.84 -4.32 13.07
CA ASP A 359 -20.25 -4.20 12.65
C ASP A 359 -20.91 -5.58 12.42
N THR A 360 -21.04 -6.34 13.51
CA THR A 360 -21.53 -7.72 13.57
C THR A 360 -22.98 -7.92 13.15
N TYR A 361 -23.80 -6.89 13.26
CA TYR A 361 -25.25 -6.96 13.12
C TYR A 361 -25.67 -7.44 11.71
N ILE A 362 -26.52 -8.46 11.67
CA ILE A 362 -27.02 -9.08 10.45
C ILE A 362 -28.21 -8.30 9.88
N ASN A 363 -28.09 -7.84 8.63
CA ASN A 363 -29.19 -7.28 7.86
C ASN A 363 -30.27 -8.36 7.62
N PRO A 364 -31.53 -8.15 8.05
CA PRO A 364 -32.58 -9.18 7.98
C PRO A 364 -33.09 -9.45 6.56
N ASP A 365 -32.92 -8.52 5.61
CA ASP A 365 -33.36 -8.70 4.22
C ASP A 365 -32.36 -9.55 3.40
N THR A 366 -31.07 -9.52 3.77
CA THR A 366 -29.98 -10.18 3.03
C THR A 366 -29.33 -11.35 3.77
N ASN A 367 -29.58 -11.47 5.08
CA ASN A 367 -28.92 -12.40 6.00
C ASN A 367 -27.39 -12.34 5.93
N ARG A 368 -26.84 -11.11 5.97
CA ARG A 368 -25.39 -10.80 5.99
C ARG A 368 -25.09 -9.60 6.87
N LYS A 369 -23.85 -9.47 7.34
CA LYS A 369 -23.32 -8.22 7.93
C LYS A 369 -23.39 -7.07 6.94
N TYR A 370 -23.27 -5.84 7.43
CA TYR A 370 -23.30 -4.62 6.60
C TYR A 370 -22.01 -4.36 5.78
N TYR A 371 -21.14 -5.37 5.64
CA TYR A 371 -19.91 -5.32 4.86
C TYR A 371 -20.15 -5.28 3.34
N ARG A 372 -19.40 -4.43 2.64
CA ARG A 372 -19.46 -4.28 1.18
C ARG A 372 -19.05 -5.59 0.51
N ASN A 373 -19.78 -5.98 -0.55
CA ASN A 373 -19.41 -7.10 -1.41
C ASN A 373 -17.94 -6.98 -1.85
N TYR A 374 -17.22 -8.11 -1.92
CA TYR A 374 -15.78 -8.17 -2.21
C TYR A 374 -14.86 -7.58 -1.12
N THR A 375 -15.37 -7.38 0.10
CA THR A 375 -14.54 -7.04 1.29
C THR A 375 -14.66 -8.06 2.44
N ASP A 376 -15.61 -9.00 2.34
CA ASP A 376 -15.77 -10.17 3.21
C ASP A 376 -16.09 -11.41 2.36
N ASN A 377 -15.05 -12.05 1.82
CA ASN A 377 -15.16 -13.23 0.96
C ASN A 377 -13.98 -14.18 1.17
N GLU A 378 -14.30 -15.47 1.27
CA GLU A 378 -13.29 -16.54 1.29
C GLU A 378 -12.66 -16.78 -0.09
N GLU A 379 -11.51 -17.44 -0.10
CA GLU A 379 -10.70 -17.67 -1.30
C GLU A 379 -11.38 -18.65 -2.29
N ASP A 380 -11.32 -18.32 -3.59
CA ASP A 380 -11.62 -19.27 -4.67
C ASP A 380 -10.53 -19.21 -5.75
N LYS A 381 -9.48 -20.03 -5.56
CA LYS A 381 -8.40 -20.20 -6.54
C LYS A 381 -8.89 -20.72 -7.89
N SER A 382 -10.03 -21.43 -7.96
CA SER A 382 -10.59 -21.92 -9.23
C SER A 382 -11.18 -20.80 -10.09
N ARG A 383 -11.60 -19.70 -9.45
CA ARG A 383 -12.13 -18.49 -10.11
C ARG A 383 -11.14 -17.32 -10.11
N ASN A 384 -9.91 -17.53 -9.64
CA ASN A 384 -8.90 -16.47 -9.45
C ASN A 384 -9.41 -15.34 -8.53
N ILE A 385 -10.07 -15.70 -7.43
CA ILE A 385 -10.57 -14.80 -6.39
C ILE A 385 -9.69 -14.99 -5.13
N PRO A 386 -8.87 -14.00 -4.75
CA PRO A 386 -8.16 -14.00 -3.46
C PRO A 386 -9.12 -13.94 -2.27
N ARG A 387 -8.63 -14.32 -1.09
CA ARG A 387 -9.34 -14.07 0.17
C ARG A 387 -9.40 -12.57 0.45
N GLU A 388 -10.60 -12.01 0.58
CA GLU A 388 -10.81 -10.59 0.91
C GLU A 388 -11.46 -10.48 2.29
N LYS A 389 -10.70 -9.96 3.25
CA LYS A 389 -11.12 -9.73 4.63
C LYS A 389 -10.67 -8.34 5.06
N CYS A 390 -11.32 -7.34 4.45
CA CYS A 390 -11.14 -5.92 4.76
C CYS A 390 -12.32 -5.33 5.51
N HIS A 391 -13.46 -6.04 5.56
CA HIS A 391 -14.64 -5.76 6.39
C HIS A 391 -15.07 -4.29 6.32
N ILE A 392 -15.27 -3.77 5.11
CA ILE A 392 -15.71 -2.39 4.93
C ILE A 392 -17.21 -2.32 5.20
N SER A 393 -17.61 -1.92 6.40
CA SER A 393 -19.01 -1.66 6.72
C SER A 393 -19.52 -0.43 5.98
N THR A 394 -20.71 -0.57 5.40
CA THR A 394 -21.50 0.54 4.84
C THR A 394 -22.06 1.51 5.91
N ARG A 395 -21.80 1.23 7.20
CA ARG A 395 -22.14 2.05 8.37
C ARG A 395 -20.90 2.55 9.13
N SER A 396 -19.71 2.30 8.58
CA SER A 396 -18.43 2.77 9.13
C SER A 396 -18.35 4.31 9.16
N TYR A 397 -17.50 4.87 10.03
CA TYR A 397 -17.39 6.32 10.16
C TYR A 397 -17.16 7.03 8.80
N PRO A 398 -16.37 6.52 7.83
CA PRO A 398 -16.21 7.16 6.52
C PRO A 398 -17.50 7.27 5.69
N TYR A 399 -18.38 6.27 5.73
CA TYR A 399 -19.69 6.35 5.05
C TYR A 399 -20.53 7.48 5.64
N LEU A 400 -20.49 7.65 6.97
CA LEU A 400 -21.23 8.68 7.69
C LEU A 400 -20.65 10.08 7.46
N LEU A 401 -19.31 10.22 7.37
CA LEU A 401 -18.66 11.48 6.98
C LEU A 401 -18.98 11.86 5.54
N ALA A 402 -18.88 10.92 4.60
CA ALA A 402 -19.16 11.15 3.19
C ALA A 402 -20.63 11.56 2.96
N HIS A 403 -21.57 10.90 3.65
CA HIS A 403 -22.98 11.26 3.64
C HIS A 403 -23.23 12.64 4.27
N GLY A 404 -22.55 12.97 5.38
CA GLY A 404 -22.60 14.28 6.01
C GLY A 404 -22.11 15.41 5.11
N MET A 405 -21.08 15.16 4.29
CA MET A 405 -20.58 16.06 3.25
C MET A 405 -21.39 16.02 1.93
N GLY A 406 -22.42 15.17 1.84
CA GLY A 406 -23.28 15.05 0.66
C GLY A 406 -22.62 14.42 -0.58
N LEU A 407 -21.55 13.64 -0.40
CA LEU A 407 -20.75 13.09 -1.49
C LEU A 407 -21.35 11.80 -2.09
N VAL A 408 -21.42 11.73 -3.41
CA VAL A 408 -21.97 10.57 -4.15
C VAL A 408 -20.92 9.47 -4.35
N LEU A 409 -21.31 8.22 -4.10
CA LEU A 409 -20.40 7.06 -4.25
C LEU A 409 -20.14 6.68 -5.72
N ASP A 410 -21.10 6.80 -6.64
CA ASP A 410 -20.98 6.15 -7.96
C ASP A 410 -21.04 7.06 -9.20
N ASN A 411 -22.00 7.99 -9.28
CA ASN A 411 -22.22 8.77 -10.51
C ASN A 411 -22.58 10.25 -10.25
N PRO A 412 -21.61 11.18 -10.32
CA PRO A 412 -20.17 10.92 -10.38
C PRO A 412 -19.67 10.29 -9.07
N LYS A 413 -18.68 9.40 -9.14
CA LYS A 413 -17.96 8.90 -7.95
C LYS A 413 -17.11 10.04 -7.39
N GLN A 414 -17.59 10.66 -6.30
CA GLN A 414 -16.89 11.72 -5.58
C GLN A 414 -16.05 11.18 -4.43
N TRP A 415 -16.39 10.01 -3.90
CA TRP A 415 -15.63 9.41 -2.80
C TRP A 415 -15.57 7.89 -2.88
N ASP A 416 -14.65 7.30 -2.12
CA ASP A 416 -14.63 5.86 -1.83
C ASP A 416 -13.80 5.59 -0.56
N THR A 417 -13.68 4.32 -0.16
CA THR A 417 -12.81 3.86 0.93
C THR A 417 -11.99 2.65 0.49
N VAL A 418 -10.70 2.67 0.83
CA VAL A 418 -9.77 1.54 0.67
C VAL A 418 -9.09 1.13 1.99
N ALA A 419 -9.69 1.53 3.11
CA ALA A 419 -9.35 1.00 4.43
C ALA A 419 -9.49 -0.53 4.46
N CYS A 420 -8.72 -1.21 5.29
CA CYS A 420 -8.78 -2.67 5.41
C CYS A 420 -8.41 -3.12 6.82
N SER A 421 -9.23 -3.99 7.40
CA SER A 421 -8.95 -4.70 8.65
C SER A 421 -7.52 -5.24 8.72
N GLY A 422 -6.88 -5.07 9.88
CA GLY A 422 -5.50 -5.54 10.10
C GLY A 422 -4.42 -4.83 9.26
N ALA A 423 -4.72 -3.71 8.59
CA ALA A 423 -3.69 -2.98 7.85
C ALA A 423 -2.69 -2.30 8.79
N THR A 424 -1.43 -2.24 8.36
CA THR A 424 -0.34 -1.54 9.06
C THR A 424 0.15 -0.35 8.24
N ALA A 425 1.03 0.49 8.79
CA ALA A 425 1.66 1.58 8.02
C ALA A 425 2.48 1.04 6.83
N TRP A 426 2.90 -0.23 6.83
CA TRP A 426 3.53 -0.91 5.69
C TRP A 426 2.57 -1.13 4.50
N ASP A 427 1.29 -1.40 4.78
CA ASP A 427 0.22 -1.51 3.77
C ASP A 427 -0.25 -0.13 3.28
N ALA A 428 -0.10 0.90 4.12
CA ALA A 428 -0.47 2.26 3.76
C ALA A 428 0.59 2.97 2.90
N LYS A 429 1.88 2.90 3.25
CA LYS A 429 2.98 3.64 2.59
C LYS A 429 3.74 2.83 1.54
N ASP A 430 4.34 3.50 0.56
CA ASP A 430 5.13 2.87 -0.49
C ASP A 430 6.44 2.28 0.07
N GLN A 431 6.91 1.24 -0.60
CA GLN A 431 8.08 0.44 -0.21
C GLN A 431 9.00 0.32 -1.41
N ALA A 432 10.30 0.35 -1.14
CA ALA A 432 11.41 0.12 -2.06
C ALA A 432 11.48 -1.33 -2.61
N SER A 433 10.35 -2.03 -2.73
CA SER A 433 10.30 -3.44 -3.05
C SER A 433 9.02 -3.77 -3.82
N ASN A 434 9.20 -4.56 -4.88
CA ASN A 434 8.14 -5.13 -5.71
C ASN A 434 7.44 -6.33 -5.03
N ASP A 435 7.96 -6.82 -3.90
CA ASP A 435 7.58 -8.10 -3.28
C ASP A 435 6.23 -8.10 -2.56
N TYR A 436 5.62 -6.91 -2.38
CA TYR A 436 4.31 -6.76 -1.73
C TYR A 436 3.22 -7.53 -2.49
N LYS A 437 2.80 -8.72 -2.03
CA LYS A 437 1.75 -9.52 -2.67
C LYS A 437 0.36 -9.22 -2.08
N GLY A 438 0.07 -7.95 -1.86
CA GLY A 438 -1.10 -7.53 -1.08
C GLY A 438 -0.90 -7.76 0.41
N GLN A 439 -1.77 -7.16 1.22
CA GLN A 439 -1.77 -7.28 2.67
C GLN A 439 -2.00 -8.74 3.09
N GLY A 440 -1.21 -9.23 4.05
CA GLY A 440 -1.20 -10.64 4.47
C GLY A 440 -0.70 -11.60 3.39
N ASP A 441 0.04 -11.09 2.38
CA ASP A 441 0.50 -11.83 1.20
C ASP A 441 -0.66 -12.52 0.42
N ARG A 442 -1.87 -11.95 0.48
CA ARG A 442 -3.11 -12.54 -0.08
C ARG A 442 -3.09 -12.85 -1.59
N LEU A 443 -2.16 -12.26 -2.34
CA LEU A 443 -1.96 -12.47 -3.78
C LEU A 443 -0.79 -13.42 -4.09
N LYS A 444 -0.14 -14.04 -3.10
CA LYS A 444 1.10 -14.84 -3.29
C LYS A 444 0.99 -15.98 -4.30
N ASP A 445 -0.19 -16.59 -4.40
CA ASP A 445 -0.49 -17.71 -5.31
C ASP A 445 -1.21 -17.26 -6.60
N PHE A 446 -1.34 -15.94 -6.84
CA PHE A 446 -2.15 -15.35 -7.91
C PHE A 446 -1.33 -14.49 -8.87
N ASN A 447 -1.93 -14.10 -10.00
CA ASN A 447 -1.35 -13.08 -10.90
C ASN A 447 -1.47 -11.68 -10.26
N HIS A 448 -0.58 -11.38 -9.32
CA HIS A 448 -0.59 -10.15 -8.52
C HIS A 448 -0.49 -8.88 -9.36
N THR A 449 0.19 -8.91 -10.52
CA THR A 449 0.29 -7.77 -11.45
C THR A 449 -1.07 -7.38 -12.01
N THR A 450 -1.85 -8.36 -12.47
CA THR A 450 -3.19 -8.12 -13.02
C THR A 450 -4.16 -7.69 -11.92
N LEU A 451 -4.13 -8.35 -10.76
CA LEU A 451 -5.05 -8.08 -9.65
C LEU A 451 -4.78 -6.73 -8.96
N LYS A 452 -3.53 -6.22 -8.95
CA LYS A 452 -3.22 -4.85 -8.50
C LYS A 452 -3.73 -3.78 -9.45
N VAL A 453 -3.58 -3.98 -10.77
CA VAL A 453 -4.13 -3.06 -11.77
C VAL A 453 -5.66 -3.05 -11.72
N GLN A 454 -6.29 -4.21 -11.54
CA GLN A 454 -7.73 -4.31 -11.26
C GLN A 454 -8.10 -3.54 -9.99
N ALA A 455 -7.40 -3.79 -8.87
CA ALA A 455 -7.68 -3.14 -7.59
C ALA A 455 -7.64 -1.61 -7.71
N LEU A 456 -6.60 -1.05 -8.34
CA LEU A 456 -6.50 0.38 -8.59
C LEU A 456 -7.61 0.93 -9.48
N ASN A 457 -8.20 0.12 -10.37
CA ASN A 457 -9.31 0.52 -11.24
C ASN A 457 -10.68 0.41 -10.58
N GLU A 458 -10.85 -0.52 -9.64
CA GLU A 458 -12.13 -0.89 -9.04
C GLU A 458 -12.22 -0.57 -7.54
N LEU A 459 -11.23 0.16 -7.00
CA LEU A 459 -11.13 0.58 -5.59
C LEU A 459 -11.27 -0.61 -4.60
N ILE A 460 -10.58 -1.70 -4.92
CA ILE A 460 -10.55 -2.93 -4.11
C ILE A 460 -9.44 -2.82 -3.04
N PRO A 461 -9.78 -2.83 -1.73
CA PRO A 461 -8.82 -2.68 -0.63
C PRO A 461 -7.87 -3.90 -0.52
N GLY A 462 -6.75 -3.74 0.20
CA GLY A 462 -5.85 -4.82 0.63
C GLY A 462 -5.04 -5.54 -0.48
N ARG A 463 -5.49 -5.51 -1.75
CA ARG A 463 -4.73 -6.06 -2.90
C ARG A 463 -3.51 -5.22 -3.27
N GLN A 464 -3.58 -3.92 -3.01
CA GLN A 464 -2.55 -2.93 -3.34
C GLN A 464 -2.45 -1.92 -2.19
N LYS A 465 -1.27 -1.33 -2.02
CA LYS A 465 -1.00 -0.36 -0.94
C LYS A 465 -1.91 0.86 -1.04
N GLN A 466 -2.30 1.41 0.11
CA GLN A 466 -3.31 2.47 0.16
C GLN A 466 -2.85 3.79 -0.49
N VAL A 467 -1.56 4.14 -0.38
CA VAL A 467 -0.95 5.30 -1.08
C VAL A 467 -1.07 5.25 -2.61
N GLU A 468 -1.16 4.07 -3.22
CA GLU A 468 -1.26 3.95 -4.69
C GLU A 468 -2.61 4.45 -5.20
N PHE A 469 -3.66 4.36 -4.38
CA PHE A 469 -4.95 4.99 -4.64
C PHE A 469 -4.85 6.51 -4.51
N VAL A 470 -4.11 7.04 -3.53
CA VAL A 470 -3.82 8.49 -3.43
C VAL A 470 -3.05 8.99 -4.66
N LYS A 471 -1.99 8.27 -5.08
CA LYS A 471 -1.21 8.56 -6.29
C LYS A 471 -2.09 8.60 -7.56
N LYS A 472 -3.12 7.75 -7.64
CA LYS A 472 -4.01 7.67 -8.81
C LYS A 472 -5.17 8.68 -8.78
N TYR A 473 -5.86 8.79 -7.64
CA TYR A 473 -7.13 9.51 -7.49
C TYR A 473 -7.00 10.93 -6.92
N LYS A 474 -5.79 11.35 -6.51
CA LYS A 474 -5.46 12.73 -6.06
C LYS A 474 -6.57 13.37 -5.20
N PRO A 475 -6.98 12.73 -4.10
CA PRO A 475 -8.15 13.14 -3.33
C PRO A 475 -7.97 14.52 -2.70
N LYS A 476 -9.04 15.32 -2.59
CA LYS A 476 -9.00 16.58 -1.82
C LYS A 476 -8.92 16.34 -0.31
N VAL A 477 -9.58 15.29 0.18
CA VAL A 477 -9.63 14.92 1.60
C VAL A 477 -9.16 13.48 1.77
N ILE A 478 -8.34 13.24 2.80
CA ILE A 478 -7.95 11.90 3.28
C ILE A 478 -8.32 11.79 4.76
N THR A 479 -9.00 10.72 5.16
CA THR A 479 -9.04 10.29 6.58
C THR A 479 -8.23 9.00 6.77
N LEU A 480 -7.65 8.82 7.95
CA LEU A 480 -6.84 7.63 8.28
C LEU A 480 -6.89 7.31 9.79
N THR A 481 -7.17 6.06 10.15
CA THR A 481 -6.70 5.42 11.40
C THR A 481 -5.51 4.52 11.08
N MET A 482 -4.42 4.60 11.84
CA MET A 482 -3.24 3.73 11.66
C MET A 482 -2.34 3.69 12.90
N GLY A 483 -1.65 2.57 13.12
CA GLY A 483 -0.62 2.41 14.16
C GLY A 483 -0.94 1.38 15.25
N GLY A 484 -2.21 1.03 15.46
CA GLY A 484 -2.62 0.00 16.43
C GLY A 484 -2.11 -1.40 16.06
N ASN A 485 -2.14 -1.73 14.77
CA ASN A 485 -1.56 -2.98 14.25
C ASN A 485 -0.03 -2.93 14.19
N ASP A 486 0.57 -1.76 13.96
CA ASP A 486 2.03 -1.59 13.98
C ASP A 486 2.65 -1.81 15.39
N VAL A 487 1.86 -1.75 16.48
CA VAL A 487 2.26 -2.18 17.85
C VAL A 487 1.64 -3.52 18.27
N GLY A 488 0.88 -4.18 17.38
CA GLY A 488 0.24 -5.46 17.65
C GLY A 488 -0.83 -5.42 18.74
N PHE A 489 -1.50 -4.27 18.92
CA PHE A 489 -2.35 -4.00 20.09
C PHE A 489 -3.44 -5.06 20.26
N GLY A 490 -4.15 -5.43 19.19
CA GLY A 490 -5.17 -6.48 19.22
C GLY A 490 -4.64 -7.87 19.60
N GLY A 491 -3.37 -8.17 19.33
CA GLY A 491 -2.72 -9.38 19.82
C GLY A 491 -2.48 -9.34 21.32
N LYS A 492 -1.93 -8.22 21.83
CA LYS A 492 -1.68 -8.01 23.26
C LYS A 492 -2.97 -7.99 24.09
N VAL A 493 -4.03 -7.35 23.57
CA VAL A 493 -5.38 -7.36 24.19
C VAL A 493 -5.92 -8.79 24.29
N ARG A 494 -5.74 -9.63 23.26
CA ARG A 494 -6.14 -11.05 23.31
C ARG A 494 -5.32 -11.87 24.33
N GLU A 495 -4.01 -11.66 24.41
CA GLU A 495 -3.19 -12.34 25.43
C GLU A 495 -3.76 -12.11 26.84
N CYS A 496 -4.07 -10.85 27.18
CA CYS A 496 -4.68 -10.51 28.47
C CYS A 496 -6.11 -11.06 28.60
N ALA A 497 -6.97 -10.88 27.59
CA ALA A 497 -8.36 -11.30 27.65
C ALA A 497 -8.58 -12.81 27.82
N PHE A 498 -7.57 -13.63 27.52
CA PHE A 498 -7.59 -15.09 27.65
C PHE A 498 -6.52 -15.64 28.63
N SER A 499 -5.92 -14.79 29.48
CA SER A 499 -4.95 -15.21 30.49
C SER A 499 -5.59 -15.44 31.86
N LEU A 500 -5.31 -16.59 32.49
CA LEU A 500 -5.82 -16.92 33.83
C LEU A 500 -5.16 -16.12 34.98
N ASN A 501 -4.14 -15.33 34.67
CA ASN A 501 -3.47 -14.38 35.57
C ASN A 501 -3.25 -13.05 34.82
N THR A 502 -3.13 -11.93 35.54
CA THR A 502 -2.75 -10.62 34.97
C THR A 502 -1.57 -10.75 33.98
N CYS A 503 -1.80 -10.40 32.71
CA CYS A 503 -0.83 -10.57 31.62
C CYS A 503 0.46 -9.76 31.82
N ASP A 504 1.57 -10.24 31.25
CA ASP A 504 2.91 -9.65 31.39
C ASP A 504 2.92 -8.14 31.02
N TYR A 505 2.09 -7.72 30.04
CA TYR A 505 1.92 -6.32 29.60
C TYR A 505 1.22 -5.40 30.61
N ALA A 506 0.35 -5.93 31.47
CA ALA A 506 -0.31 -5.18 32.54
C ALA A 506 0.54 -5.11 33.84
N THR A 507 1.70 -5.75 33.84
CA THR A 507 2.71 -5.66 34.91
C THR A 507 3.88 -4.75 34.52
N ASN A 508 4.72 -4.43 35.50
CA ASN A 508 5.99 -3.73 35.30
C ASN A 508 6.96 -4.45 34.34
N ARG A 509 6.69 -5.69 33.93
CA ARG A 509 7.61 -6.49 33.12
C ARG A 509 7.59 -6.13 31.64
N SER A 510 6.41 -5.99 31.04
CA SER A 510 6.26 -5.76 29.58
C SER A 510 5.46 -4.51 29.23
N GLY A 511 4.84 -3.84 30.21
CA GLY A 511 4.31 -2.48 30.05
C GLY A 511 5.34 -1.47 29.49
N PRO A 512 6.61 -1.47 29.94
CA PRO A 512 7.64 -0.59 29.38
C PRO A 512 7.96 -0.90 27.91
N GLN A 513 7.93 -2.18 27.51
CA GLN A 513 8.15 -2.61 26.12
C GLN A 513 7.01 -2.15 25.21
N LEU A 514 5.76 -2.30 25.66
CA LEU A 514 4.59 -1.71 25.00
C LEU A 514 4.74 -0.19 24.84
N ALA A 515 5.21 0.50 25.87
CA ALA A 515 5.46 1.94 25.80
C ALA A 515 6.62 2.32 24.84
N SER A 516 7.68 1.51 24.78
CA SER A 516 8.78 1.64 23.82
C SER A 516 8.26 1.50 22.38
N GLU A 517 7.50 0.43 22.10
CA GLU A 517 6.88 0.15 20.80
C GLU A 517 5.91 1.24 20.35
N ILE A 518 5.04 1.72 21.26
CA ILE A 518 4.16 2.86 21.01
C ILE A 518 4.98 4.10 20.64
N GLN A 519 5.99 4.49 21.44
CA GLN A 519 6.81 5.66 21.13
C GLN A 519 7.62 5.52 19.83
N ASN A 520 8.02 4.29 19.48
CA ASN A 520 8.75 3.98 18.25
C ASN A 520 7.91 4.25 16.99
N GLN A 521 6.58 4.16 17.07
CA GLN A 521 5.70 4.47 15.93
C GLN A 521 5.74 5.93 15.47
N TYR A 522 6.19 6.87 16.30
CA TYR A 522 6.28 8.30 15.93
C TYR A 522 6.95 8.51 14.55
N LYS A 523 8.09 7.83 14.31
CA LYS A 523 8.85 7.95 13.05
C LYS A 523 8.15 7.23 11.89
N ASN A 524 7.49 6.10 12.17
CA ASN A 524 6.75 5.30 11.19
C ASN A 524 5.53 6.08 10.66
N LEU A 525 4.72 6.60 11.58
CA LEU A 525 3.50 7.36 11.33
C LEU A 525 3.78 8.72 10.69
N LYS A 526 4.76 9.49 11.19
CA LYS A 526 5.15 10.76 10.57
C LYS A 526 5.50 10.58 9.08
N LEU A 527 6.34 9.59 8.77
CA LEU A 527 6.76 9.31 7.38
C LEU A 527 5.59 8.88 6.49
N LEU A 528 4.61 8.14 7.03
CA LEU A 528 3.37 7.82 6.33
C LEU A 528 2.56 9.10 6.00
N TYR A 529 2.43 10.04 6.93
CA TYR A 529 1.64 11.26 6.70
C TYR A 529 2.31 12.21 5.69
N GLU A 530 3.62 12.45 5.82
CA GLU A 530 4.42 13.21 4.84
C GLU A 530 4.32 12.59 3.44
N GLU A 531 4.28 11.25 3.37
CA GLU A 531 4.17 10.52 2.12
C GLU A 531 2.78 10.59 1.49
N LEU A 532 1.70 10.46 2.25
CA LEU A 532 0.33 10.61 1.75
C LEU A 532 0.11 12.04 1.21
N TYR A 533 0.65 13.05 1.88
CA TYR A 533 0.65 14.43 1.38
C TYR A 533 1.38 14.55 0.04
N LYS A 534 2.63 14.06 -0.06
CA LYS A 534 3.37 14.04 -1.34
C LYS A 534 2.62 13.28 -2.44
N ALA A 535 2.03 12.13 -2.13
CA ALA A 535 1.28 11.31 -3.09
C ALA A 535 0.04 12.02 -3.66
N SER A 536 -0.53 12.97 -2.92
CA SER A 536 -1.64 13.84 -3.36
C SER A 536 -1.22 15.03 -4.24
N ASP A 537 0.06 15.11 -4.63
CA ASP A 537 0.71 16.31 -5.20
C ASP A 537 0.71 17.52 -4.24
N SER A 538 0.85 17.24 -2.93
CA SER A 538 0.84 18.23 -1.84
C SER A 538 -0.43 19.10 -1.84
N LYS A 539 -1.60 18.46 -1.97
CA LYS A 539 -2.91 19.14 -2.09
C LYS A 539 -4.02 18.58 -1.20
N ALA A 540 -3.92 17.34 -0.74
CA ALA A 540 -4.93 16.75 0.14
C ALA A 540 -4.92 17.42 1.52
N LYS A 541 -6.09 17.76 2.05
CA LYS A 541 -6.30 17.94 3.48
C LYS A 541 -6.31 16.57 4.14
N ILE A 542 -5.40 16.33 5.07
CA ILE A 542 -5.22 15.02 5.71
C ILE A 542 -5.65 15.10 7.18
N TYR A 543 -6.58 14.22 7.54
CA TYR A 543 -7.19 14.10 8.85
C TYR A 543 -6.87 12.73 9.44
N ILE A 544 -6.04 12.71 10.47
CA ILE A 544 -5.64 11.47 11.14
C ILE A 544 -6.46 11.34 12.43
N LEU A 545 -7.27 10.29 12.51
CA LEU A 545 -8.06 10.00 13.70
C LEU A 545 -7.22 9.24 14.72
N GLY A 546 -7.36 9.60 15.99
CA GLY A 546 -6.99 8.70 17.10
C GLY A 546 -7.95 7.50 17.19
N TYR A 547 -7.66 6.60 18.12
CA TYR A 547 -8.58 5.51 18.49
C TYR A 547 -9.49 5.97 19.65
N PRO A 548 -10.78 5.60 19.67
CA PRO A 548 -11.61 5.79 20.84
C PRO A 548 -11.15 4.90 22.00
N GLN A 549 -11.34 5.37 23.24
CA GLN A 549 -11.30 4.50 24.41
C GLN A 549 -12.47 3.52 24.29
N PHE A 550 -12.16 2.24 24.05
CA PHE A 550 -13.18 1.21 23.84
C PHE A 550 -13.57 0.47 25.14
N ILE A 551 -12.81 0.66 26.23
CA ILE A 551 -13.03 0.04 27.54
C ILE A 551 -12.89 1.05 28.68
N ASN A 552 -13.64 0.86 29.76
CA ASN A 552 -13.49 1.63 30.98
C ASN A 552 -12.34 1.07 31.84
N GLY A 553 -11.31 1.90 32.08
CA GLY A 553 -10.12 1.55 32.87
C GLY A 553 -10.26 1.74 34.39
N ASP A 554 -11.41 2.16 34.90
CA ASP A 554 -11.63 2.32 36.35
C ASP A 554 -11.73 0.94 37.04
N ALA A 555 -10.89 0.72 38.05
CA ALA A 555 -10.85 -0.53 38.82
C ALA A 555 -12.17 -0.83 39.58
N SER A 556 -13.02 0.18 39.79
CA SER A 556 -14.34 0.06 40.41
C SER A 556 -15.49 -0.14 39.41
N ALA A 557 -15.24 -0.01 38.10
CA ALA A 557 -16.24 -0.30 37.08
C ALA A 557 -16.62 -1.79 37.08
N SER A 558 -17.92 -2.07 37.06
CA SER A 558 -18.45 -3.43 36.98
C SER A 558 -18.53 -3.86 35.52
N CYS A 559 -17.91 -4.99 35.21
CA CYS A 559 -17.90 -5.57 33.87
C CYS A 559 -18.84 -6.78 33.79
N GLY A 560 -19.41 -7.00 32.61
CA GLY A 560 -20.07 -8.26 32.24
C GLY A 560 -19.08 -9.29 31.69
N PRO A 561 -19.58 -10.49 31.33
CA PRO A 561 -18.76 -11.57 30.74
C PRO A 561 -18.24 -11.25 29.33
N ASN A 562 -18.81 -10.24 28.67
CA ASN A 562 -18.48 -9.79 27.30
C ASN A 562 -17.04 -9.23 27.11
N ILE A 563 -16.16 -9.38 28.10
CA ILE A 563 -14.74 -8.98 28.10
C ILE A 563 -13.79 -10.18 28.18
N ALA A 564 -14.34 -11.40 28.14
CA ALA A 564 -13.68 -12.60 28.63
C ALA A 564 -13.21 -12.40 30.09
N ILE A 565 -11.93 -12.63 30.40
CA ILE A 565 -11.42 -12.65 31.79
C ILE A 565 -10.55 -11.44 32.19
N LEU A 566 -10.56 -10.34 31.41
CA LEU A 566 -9.78 -9.11 31.65
C LEU A 566 -9.95 -8.53 33.07
N ASP A 567 -8.84 -8.40 33.80
CA ASP A 567 -8.82 -7.85 35.16
C ASP A 567 -8.74 -6.30 35.22
N ALA A 568 -8.81 -5.74 36.43
CA ALA A 568 -8.79 -4.28 36.64
C ALA A 568 -7.45 -3.60 36.28
N GLY A 569 -6.32 -4.31 36.40
CA GLY A 569 -5.01 -3.85 35.95
C GLY A 569 -4.87 -3.93 34.43
N GLU A 570 -5.42 -4.98 33.81
CA GLU A 570 -5.41 -5.17 32.35
C GLU A 570 -6.31 -4.15 31.64
N ARG A 571 -7.52 -3.90 32.15
CA ARG A 571 -8.38 -2.81 31.67
C ARG A 571 -7.69 -1.44 31.78
N LYS A 572 -6.91 -1.22 32.82
CA LYS A 572 -6.09 0.00 32.95
C LYS A 572 -4.93 0.03 31.95
N MET A 573 -4.23 -1.08 31.73
CA MET A 573 -3.17 -1.21 30.72
C MET A 573 -3.68 -0.81 29.34
N ILE A 574 -4.84 -1.34 28.95
CA ILE A 574 -5.48 -1.05 27.67
C ILE A 574 -5.82 0.44 27.57
N TYR A 575 -6.45 1.02 28.59
CA TYR A 575 -6.86 2.43 28.62
C TYR A 575 -5.66 3.39 28.51
N GLU A 576 -4.60 3.16 29.30
CA GLU A 576 -3.36 3.95 29.28
C GLU A 576 -2.59 3.75 27.96
N GLY A 577 -2.65 2.55 27.37
CA GLY A 577 -2.07 2.21 26.08
C GLY A 577 -2.74 2.93 24.91
N VAL A 578 -4.07 2.94 24.83
CA VAL A 578 -4.85 3.68 23.81
C VAL A 578 -4.54 5.19 23.90
N GLY A 579 -4.66 5.77 25.09
CA GLY A 579 -4.38 7.20 25.29
C GLY A 579 -2.92 7.58 25.03
N TYR A 580 -1.98 6.65 25.21
CA TYR A 580 -0.58 6.87 24.85
C TYR A 580 -0.32 6.76 23.35
N LEU A 581 -0.93 5.80 22.66
CA LEU A 581 -0.89 5.70 21.20
C LEU A 581 -1.48 6.94 20.54
N ASN A 582 -2.60 7.46 21.06
CA ASN A 582 -3.18 8.73 20.63
C ASN A 582 -2.22 9.92 20.82
N ARG A 583 -1.48 9.99 21.95
CA ARG A 583 -0.42 11.00 22.14
C ARG A 583 0.70 10.89 21.10
N VAL A 584 1.11 9.68 20.72
CA VAL A 584 2.12 9.47 19.66
C VAL A 584 1.58 9.87 18.29
N ILE A 585 0.36 9.45 17.94
CA ILE A 585 -0.31 9.82 16.68
C ILE A 585 -0.38 11.34 16.58
N LYS A 586 -0.94 12.03 17.58
CA LYS A 586 -1.04 13.49 17.65
C LYS A 586 0.31 14.20 17.51
N LYS A 587 1.38 13.67 18.12
CA LYS A 587 2.71 14.28 17.94
C LYS A 587 3.29 14.04 16.55
N ALA A 588 3.01 12.89 15.93
CA ALA A 588 3.39 12.59 14.55
C ALA A 588 2.60 13.44 13.53
N THR A 589 1.33 13.76 13.77
CA THR A 589 0.53 14.66 12.91
C THR A 589 1.06 16.08 12.95
N GLU A 590 1.30 16.63 14.15
CA GLU A 590 1.92 17.95 14.34
C GLU A 590 3.26 18.04 13.59
N ALA A 591 4.09 17.01 13.72
CA ALA A 591 5.41 16.96 13.08
C ALA A 591 5.37 16.77 11.56
N ALA A 592 4.27 16.25 11.00
CA ALA A 592 4.03 16.15 9.56
C ALA A 592 3.22 17.32 8.99
N GLY A 593 2.59 18.13 9.84
CA GLY A 593 1.75 19.27 9.47
C GLY A 593 0.31 18.92 9.09
N VAL A 594 -0.19 17.74 9.47
CA VAL A 594 -1.55 17.28 9.15
C VAL A 594 -2.47 17.39 10.38
N LYS A 595 -3.79 17.41 10.18
CA LYS A 595 -4.77 17.60 11.26
C LYS A 595 -4.96 16.30 12.05
N TYR A 596 -4.72 16.36 13.36
CA TYR A 596 -5.23 15.33 14.29
C TYR A 596 -6.73 15.55 14.52
N ILE A 597 -7.48 14.46 14.57
CA ILE A 597 -8.89 14.42 14.95
C ILE A 597 -9.02 13.55 16.20
N ASP A 598 -9.46 14.18 17.29
CA ASP A 598 -9.58 13.56 18.60
C ASP A 598 -10.95 12.88 18.74
N VAL A 599 -10.95 11.55 18.79
CA VAL A 599 -12.16 10.75 19.04
C VAL A 599 -12.02 9.92 20.32
N GLU A 600 -11.01 10.19 21.17
CA GLU A 600 -10.67 9.35 22.32
C GLU A 600 -11.87 9.15 23.27
N ASN A 601 -12.62 10.22 23.55
CA ASN A 601 -13.79 10.20 24.44
C ASN A 601 -15.12 10.08 23.68
N SER A 602 -15.12 9.75 22.38
CA SER A 602 -16.34 9.72 21.56
C SER A 602 -17.36 8.64 21.99
N LEU A 603 -16.92 7.63 22.75
CA LEU A 603 -17.75 6.52 23.22
C LEU A 603 -18.12 6.61 24.71
N ASP A 604 -17.87 7.76 25.37
CA ASP A 604 -18.07 7.92 26.81
C ASP A 604 -19.51 7.60 27.29
N GLY A 605 -19.62 6.70 28.28
CA GLY A 605 -20.89 6.18 28.79
C GLY A 605 -21.35 4.91 28.06
N HIS A 606 -20.70 4.55 26.96
CA HIS A 606 -21.06 3.46 26.04
C HIS A 606 -19.90 2.49 25.75
N LYS A 607 -18.78 2.63 26.47
CA LYS A 607 -17.61 1.74 26.39
C LYS A 607 -17.92 0.36 26.96
N ILE A 608 -17.03 -0.60 26.71
CA ILE A 608 -17.00 -1.85 27.48
C ILE A 608 -16.80 -1.51 28.97
N CYS A 609 -17.61 -2.15 29.84
CA CYS A 609 -17.77 -1.85 31.27
C CYS A 609 -18.34 -0.45 31.64
N ASP A 610 -18.87 0.33 30.69
CA ASP A 610 -19.77 1.45 31.02
C ASP A 610 -21.22 0.96 31.18
N ASN A 611 -22.04 1.74 31.90
CA ASN A 611 -23.44 1.37 32.22
C ASN A 611 -24.46 1.58 31.08
N GLY A 612 -24.10 2.26 29.99
CA GLY A 612 -24.99 2.50 28.85
C GLY A 612 -24.98 1.40 27.78
N ASP A 613 -25.77 1.61 26.73
CA ASP A 613 -25.79 0.75 25.53
C ASP A 613 -24.38 0.61 24.95
N LYS A 614 -23.97 -0.59 24.54
CA LYS A 614 -22.59 -0.81 24.11
C LYS A 614 -22.37 -0.29 22.68
N TYR A 615 -21.39 0.59 22.51
CA TYR A 615 -20.94 1.10 21.21
C TYR A 615 -19.71 0.34 20.66
N VAL A 616 -19.25 -0.66 21.41
CA VAL A 616 -18.11 -1.51 21.10
C VAL A 616 -18.56 -2.96 21.17
N THR A 617 -18.13 -3.76 20.21
CA THR A 617 -18.42 -5.20 20.14
C THR A 617 -17.56 -5.96 21.16
N GLY A 618 -18.18 -6.90 21.88
CA GLY A 618 -17.53 -7.68 22.94
C GLY A 618 -16.51 -8.69 22.41
N VAL A 619 -16.07 -9.61 23.28
CA VAL A 619 -15.31 -10.79 22.83
C VAL A 619 -16.24 -11.73 22.07
N VAL A 620 -16.00 -11.91 20.76
CA VAL A 620 -16.90 -12.71 19.91
C VAL A 620 -16.34 -14.09 19.56
N ASN A 621 -17.20 -15.11 19.56
CA ASN A 621 -17.12 -16.33 18.75
C ASN A 621 -15.68 -16.81 18.47
N LEU A 622 -15.04 -17.31 19.53
CA LEU A 622 -13.61 -17.64 19.57
C LEU A 622 -13.19 -18.68 18.52
N LEU A 623 -14.00 -19.71 18.29
CA LEU A 623 -13.61 -20.87 17.48
C LEU A 623 -14.69 -21.44 16.52
N GLY A 624 -15.81 -20.74 16.34
CA GLY A 624 -16.52 -20.78 15.05
C GLY A 624 -17.38 -22.00 14.75
N TRP A 625 -18.47 -22.17 15.52
CA TRP A 625 -19.66 -22.91 15.06
C TRP A 625 -20.41 -22.14 13.95
N GLY A 626 -19.73 -21.94 12.81
CA GLY A 626 -20.17 -21.12 11.67
C GLY A 626 -19.03 -20.38 10.97
N GLY A 627 -17.92 -20.16 11.68
CA GLY A 627 -16.73 -19.43 11.22
C GLY A 627 -16.10 -18.64 12.37
N ASN A 628 -14.77 -18.43 12.34
CA ASN A 628 -14.08 -17.64 13.37
C ASN A 628 -14.33 -16.14 13.13
N GLU A 629 -14.82 -15.43 14.15
CA GLU A 629 -15.12 -14.01 14.05
C GLU A 629 -14.33 -13.11 15.00
N LEU A 630 -13.32 -13.62 15.71
CA LEU A 630 -12.59 -12.87 16.75
C LEU A 630 -12.08 -11.49 16.32
N GLN A 631 -11.81 -11.27 15.04
CA GLN A 631 -11.44 -9.97 14.48
C GLN A 631 -12.41 -8.84 14.85
N GLU A 632 -13.70 -9.12 15.06
CA GLU A 632 -14.71 -8.10 15.41
C GLU A 632 -14.58 -7.58 16.85
N SER A 633 -13.79 -8.26 17.69
CA SER A 633 -13.76 -8.03 19.14
C SER A 633 -13.03 -6.75 19.52
N PHE A 634 -13.60 -5.97 20.43
CA PHE A 634 -13.12 -4.67 20.90
C PHE A 634 -13.17 -3.53 19.86
N HIS A 635 -13.80 -3.74 18.70
CA HIS A 635 -14.00 -2.69 17.70
C HIS A 635 -15.32 -1.92 17.88
N PRO A 636 -15.43 -0.67 17.38
CA PRO A 636 -16.67 0.09 17.40
C PRO A 636 -17.73 -0.57 16.52
N ASN A 637 -18.92 -0.83 17.06
CA ASN A 637 -20.06 -1.31 16.26
C ASN A 637 -20.69 -0.16 15.44
N ALA A 638 -21.85 -0.38 14.81
CA ALA A 638 -22.53 0.66 14.04
C ALA A 638 -22.83 1.95 14.85
N ASN A 639 -23.18 1.83 16.13
CA ASN A 639 -23.40 2.99 17.00
C ASN A 639 -22.06 3.66 17.37
N GLY A 640 -21.01 2.88 17.62
CA GLY A 640 -19.66 3.42 17.85
C GLY A 640 -19.09 4.15 16.64
N ASN A 641 -19.31 3.66 15.43
CA ASN A 641 -18.94 4.35 14.19
C ASN A 641 -19.72 5.67 14.02
N ALA A 642 -21.00 5.72 14.38
CA ALA A 642 -21.79 6.94 14.39
C ALA A 642 -21.33 7.95 15.47
N ALA A 643 -20.92 7.46 16.64
CA ALA A 643 -20.35 8.27 17.70
C ALA A 643 -18.96 8.82 17.32
N MET A 644 -18.08 8.02 16.71
CA MET A 644 -16.81 8.47 16.13
C MET A 644 -17.03 9.55 15.05
N ALA A 645 -17.93 9.32 14.09
CA ALA A 645 -18.27 10.31 13.06
C ALA A 645 -18.80 11.63 13.65
N SER A 646 -19.61 11.53 14.71
CA SER A 646 -20.08 12.70 15.47
C SER A 646 -18.93 13.41 16.20
N GLY A 647 -17.94 12.65 16.70
CA GLY A 647 -16.70 13.16 17.28
C GLY A 647 -15.86 13.95 16.28
N VAL A 648 -15.72 13.47 15.04
CA VAL A 648 -15.04 14.23 13.96
C VAL A 648 -15.69 15.60 13.77
N TRP A 649 -17.02 15.68 13.76
CA TRP A 649 -17.76 16.94 13.63
C TRP A 649 -17.78 17.82 14.90
N GLY A 650 -17.16 17.39 16.00
CA GLY A 650 -17.12 18.12 17.28
C GLY A 650 -16.41 19.48 17.22
N GLU A 651 -16.72 20.35 18.19
CA GLU A 651 -16.21 21.73 18.32
C GLU A 651 -14.68 21.80 18.34
N ASP A 652 -14.03 20.93 19.13
CA ASP A 652 -12.55 20.84 19.23
C ASP A 652 -11.86 20.29 17.95
N ASN A 653 -12.64 19.67 17.04
CA ASN A 653 -12.13 19.02 15.84
C ASN A 653 -12.30 19.90 14.60
N VAL A 654 -13.49 19.93 13.99
CA VAL A 654 -13.79 20.79 12.82
C VAL A 654 -15.06 21.61 12.97
N ASN A 655 -15.67 21.67 14.16
CA ASN A 655 -16.78 22.57 14.50
C ASN A 655 -17.98 22.48 13.53
N GLY A 656 -18.34 21.26 13.13
CA GLY A 656 -19.42 20.99 12.17
C GLY A 656 -19.14 21.37 10.72
N GLU A 657 -17.93 21.81 10.38
CA GLU A 657 -17.55 22.13 9.00
C GLU A 657 -17.23 20.87 8.17
N SER A 658 -17.47 20.94 6.86
CA SER A 658 -17.10 19.91 5.89
C SER A 658 -15.58 19.77 5.81
N LEU A 659 -15.04 18.53 5.79
CA LEU A 659 -13.60 18.28 5.66
C LEU A 659 -13.01 18.78 4.33
N VAL A 660 -13.84 19.00 3.31
CA VAL A 660 -13.40 19.60 2.04
C VAL A 660 -13.09 21.09 2.24
N ASP A 661 -13.87 21.75 3.11
CA ASP A 661 -13.91 23.21 3.24
C ASP A 661 -13.08 23.70 4.44
N TYR A 662 -13.14 23.01 5.59
CA TYR A 662 -12.44 23.34 6.85
C TYR A 662 -10.95 23.61 6.65
N ASP A 663 -10.47 24.73 7.19
CA ASP A 663 -9.05 25.11 7.09
C ASP A 663 -8.20 24.44 8.17
N ILE A 664 -7.25 23.61 7.73
CA ILE A 664 -6.33 22.90 8.62
C ILE A 664 -5.06 23.70 8.95
N CYS A 665 -4.76 24.77 8.21
CA CYS A 665 -3.53 25.56 8.30
C CYS A 665 -3.78 27.06 8.00
N PRO A 666 -4.61 27.77 8.79
CA PRO A 666 -5.17 29.08 8.45
C PRO A 666 -4.17 30.25 8.30
N ASP A 667 -2.89 30.04 8.60
CA ASP A 667 -1.78 30.97 8.34
C ASP A 667 -1.03 30.66 7.02
N SER A 668 -1.55 29.78 6.16
CA SER A 668 -0.86 29.21 4.99
C SER A 668 -1.79 28.97 3.78
N ASP A 669 -1.25 29.12 2.56
CA ASP A 669 -1.90 28.64 1.32
C ASP A 669 -1.70 27.11 1.11
N GLU A 670 -0.94 26.43 1.97
CA GLU A 670 -0.64 24.98 1.87
C GLU A 670 -1.50 24.14 2.85
N ASN A 671 -2.01 23.00 2.37
CA ASN A 671 -2.72 21.99 3.17
C ASN A 671 -1.79 21.13 4.06
N ALA A 672 -0.64 21.68 4.47
CA ALA A 672 0.22 21.12 5.52
C ALA A 672 1.02 22.22 6.22
N CYS A 673 1.12 22.15 7.55
CA CYS A 673 1.80 23.15 8.38
C CYS A 673 2.74 22.47 9.43
N PRO A 674 3.91 21.94 9.02
CA PRO A 674 4.72 21.06 9.88
C PRO A 674 5.40 21.77 11.06
N ASN A 675 5.20 21.25 12.27
CA ASN A 675 5.84 21.73 13.49
C ASN A 675 7.19 21.01 13.75
N SER A 676 8.30 21.70 13.53
CA SER A 676 9.66 21.15 13.77
C SER A 676 10.00 20.91 15.24
N SER A 677 9.22 21.45 16.17
CA SER A 677 9.39 21.23 17.63
C SER A 677 8.57 20.04 18.15
N ALA A 678 7.68 19.47 17.33
CA ALA A 678 7.11 18.15 17.59
C ALA A 678 8.15 17.08 17.25
N THR A 679 8.63 16.35 18.27
CA THR A 679 9.68 15.33 18.15
C THR A 679 9.34 14.09 18.98
N LYS A 680 9.98 12.94 18.71
CA LYS A 680 9.84 11.72 19.54
C LYS A 680 10.09 12.02 21.02
N ASP A 681 11.16 12.78 21.27
CA ASP A 681 11.65 13.11 22.61
C ASP A 681 10.73 14.10 23.36
N SER A 682 9.78 14.74 22.66
CA SER A 682 8.74 15.60 23.25
C SER A 682 7.48 14.84 23.70
N ILE A 683 7.41 13.52 23.45
CA ILE A 683 6.26 12.68 23.78
C ILE A 683 6.34 12.22 25.23
N VAL A 684 5.40 12.65 26.06
CA VAL A 684 5.29 12.25 27.47
C VAL A 684 4.74 10.83 27.59
N VAL A 685 5.57 9.93 28.10
CA VAL A 685 5.19 8.59 28.59
C VAL A 685 4.24 8.76 29.79
N PRO A 686 3.10 8.03 29.88
CA PRO A 686 2.27 8.09 31.08
C PRO A 686 2.99 7.43 32.26
N SER A 687 2.75 7.93 33.47
CA SER A 687 3.33 7.38 34.70
C SER A 687 2.91 5.94 35.02
N TYR A 688 1.96 5.37 34.29
CA TYR A 688 1.63 3.95 34.33
C TYR A 688 2.73 3.06 33.70
N PHE A 689 3.45 3.55 32.69
CA PHE A 689 4.56 2.84 32.04
C PHE A 689 5.95 3.38 32.46
N ASP A 690 6.02 4.31 33.41
CA ASP A 690 7.27 4.95 33.87
C ASP A 690 8.00 4.06 34.90
N THR A 691 8.90 3.21 34.40
CA THR A 691 9.75 2.31 35.21
C THR A 691 11.20 2.80 35.29
N SER A 692 11.87 2.52 36.40
CA SER A 692 13.29 2.84 36.62
C SER A 692 14.27 2.10 35.70
N ASP A 693 13.80 1.08 34.97
CA ASP A 693 14.64 0.18 34.19
C ASP A 693 14.80 0.69 32.74
N PRO A 694 15.99 0.53 32.12
CA PRO A 694 16.25 1.04 30.78
C PRO A 694 15.50 0.25 29.72
N LEU A 695 14.71 0.97 28.91
CA LEU A 695 13.94 0.38 27.81
C LEU A 695 14.84 -0.37 26.82
N VAL A 696 14.48 -1.63 26.54
CA VAL A 696 14.98 -2.36 25.37
C VAL A 696 14.31 -1.77 24.12
N ASN A 697 15.04 -1.76 23.00
CA ASN A 697 14.47 -1.43 21.70
C ASN A 697 13.61 -2.60 21.19
N SER A 698 12.36 -2.65 21.68
CA SER A 698 11.35 -3.59 21.20
C SER A 698 10.59 -3.01 20.02
N GLN A 699 10.24 -3.90 19.09
CA GLN A 699 9.43 -3.64 17.92
C GLN A 699 8.41 -4.77 17.79
N TYR A 700 7.12 -4.48 17.78
CA TYR A 700 6.14 -5.49 17.37
C TYR A 700 6.41 -5.89 15.92
N LYS A 701 6.38 -7.19 15.63
CA LYS A 701 6.58 -7.67 14.27
C LYS A 701 5.86 -8.98 14.01
N GLU A 702 4.86 -8.93 13.13
CA GLU A 702 4.34 -10.14 12.48
C GLU A 702 5.47 -10.87 11.73
N MET A 703 5.81 -12.06 12.21
CA MET A 703 6.62 -13.07 11.53
C MET A 703 5.66 -14.02 10.80
N THR A 704 6.08 -14.60 9.67
CA THR A 704 5.24 -15.61 9.00
C THR A 704 5.39 -16.93 9.73
N LEU A 705 4.28 -17.47 10.24
CA LEU A 705 4.19 -18.70 11.03
C LEU A 705 3.31 -19.75 10.33
N ASN A 706 3.52 -21.03 10.65
CA ASN A 706 2.67 -22.16 10.22
C ASN A 706 1.61 -22.58 11.26
N GLY A 707 1.41 -21.76 12.31
CA GLY A 707 0.64 -22.13 13.51
C GLY A 707 1.52 -22.81 14.57
N ALA A 708 1.23 -22.58 15.84
CA ALA A 708 1.96 -23.19 16.97
C ALA A 708 1.11 -24.30 17.60
N ILE A 709 1.63 -25.52 17.57
CA ILE A 709 0.98 -26.72 18.10
C ILE A 709 1.98 -27.44 19.01
N LYS A 710 1.54 -27.90 20.18
CA LYS A 710 2.38 -28.60 21.15
C LYS A 710 3.05 -29.84 20.54
N GLY A 711 4.38 -29.94 20.68
CA GLY A 711 5.19 -31.02 20.10
C GLY A 711 5.49 -30.89 18.61
N VAL A 712 5.06 -29.81 17.94
CA VAL A 712 5.27 -29.57 16.51
C VAL A 712 6.34 -28.49 16.30
N PHE A 713 6.98 -28.48 15.14
CA PHE A 713 7.88 -27.41 14.73
C PHE A 713 7.10 -26.18 14.22
N LEU A 714 7.21 -25.08 14.96
CA LEU A 714 6.87 -23.74 14.53
C LEU A 714 7.95 -23.24 13.58
N ASN A 715 7.59 -22.94 12.34
CA ASN A 715 8.44 -22.22 11.41
C ASN A 715 8.32 -20.71 11.69
N VAL A 716 9.45 -20.02 11.81
CA VAL A 716 9.52 -18.57 12.08
C VAL A 716 10.35 -17.91 11.00
N THR A 717 9.81 -16.86 10.38
CA THR A 717 10.47 -16.14 9.28
C THR A 717 10.47 -14.63 9.49
N LEU A 718 11.63 -14.01 9.23
CA LEU A 718 11.82 -12.56 9.14
C LEU A 718 12.55 -12.23 7.84
N GLY A 719 12.06 -11.26 7.08
CA GLY A 719 12.65 -10.85 5.81
C GLY A 719 14.09 -10.32 5.94
N SER A 720 14.82 -10.29 4.83
CA SER A 720 16.19 -9.74 4.76
C SER A 720 16.27 -8.33 5.35
N TYR A 721 17.46 -7.95 5.83
CA TYR A 721 17.73 -6.66 6.50
C TYR A 721 17.02 -6.44 7.84
N SER A 722 16.32 -7.44 8.40
CA SER A 722 15.71 -7.35 9.73
C SER A 722 16.74 -7.43 10.85
N LEU A 723 17.79 -8.25 10.67
CA LEU A 723 18.77 -8.61 11.69
C LEU A 723 20.21 -8.55 11.13
N ALA A 724 21.23 -8.59 12.01
CA ALA A 724 22.65 -8.67 11.64
C ALA A 724 22.95 -9.93 10.80
N PRO A 725 23.65 -9.83 9.64
CA PRO A 725 24.03 -10.99 8.84
C PRO A 725 24.88 -12.02 9.59
N ASN A 726 24.60 -13.31 9.37
CA ASN A 726 25.27 -14.46 10.00
C ASN A 726 25.36 -14.36 11.55
N SER A 727 24.38 -13.72 12.21
CA SER A 727 24.39 -13.48 13.66
C SER A 727 23.55 -14.49 14.43
N THR A 728 23.85 -14.66 15.72
CA THR A 728 23.06 -15.50 16.63
C THR A 728 21.81 -14.78 17.10
N VAL A 729 20.67 -15.45 16.96
CA VAL A 729 19.35 -15.01 17.41
C VAL A 729 18.87 -15.92 18.54
N GLN A 730 18.26 -15.36 19.58
CA GLN A 730 17.58 -16.14 20.62
C GLN A 730 16.07 -16.10 20.38
N LEU A 731 15.41 -17.26 20.50
CA LEU A 731 13.97 -17.38 20.41
C LEU A 731 13.42 -17.89 21.75
N THR A 732 12.52 -17.13 22.36
CA THR A 732 11.92 -17.45 23.67
C THR A 732 10.41 -17.28 23.59
N LEU A 733 9.66 -18.23 24.10
CA LEU A 733 8.22 -18.10 24.32
C LEU A 733 7.97 -17.58 25.72
N HIS A 734 7.03 -16.64 25.88
CA HIS A 734 6.72 -15.99 27.14
C HIS A 734 5.24 -16.12 27.52
N SER A 735 5.03 -16.90 28.57
CA SER A 735 4.00 -16.71 29.60
C SER A 735 4.67 -17.02 30.94
N GLU A 736 5.11 -18.26 31.11
CA GLU A 736 6.41 -18.55 31.74
C GLU A 736 7.53 -18.57 30.67
N PRO A 737 8.79 -18.18 30.97
CA PRO A 737 9.85 -18.11 29.95
C PRO A 737 10.36 -19.48 29.51
N VAL A 738 10.08 -19.86 28.25
CA VAL A 738 10.56 -21.10 27.63
C VAL A 738 11.49 -20.79 26.46
N ASN A 739 12.79 -21.08 26.61
CA ASN A 739 13.75 -20.95 25.52
C ASN A 739 13.47 -22.01 24.45
N LEU A 740 13.17 -21.58 23.22
CA LEU A 740 12.90 -22.45 22.08
C LEU A 740 14.16 -22.80 21.28
N GLY A 741 15.20 -21.96 21.37
CA GLY A 741 16.53 -22.26 20.85
C GLY A 741 17.36 -21.02 20.49
N SER A 742 18.63 -21.27 20.16
CA SER A 742 19.52 -20.29 19.52
C SER A 742 19.68 -20.63 18.04
N TYR A 743 19.53 -19.64 17.17
CA TYR A 743 19.51 -19.79 15.72
C TYR A 743 20.52 -18.85 15.05
N MET A 744 20.77 -19.03 13.75
CA MET A 744 21.55 -18.10 12.93
C MET A 744 20.71 -17.52 11.80
N THR A 745 20.91 -16.23 11.52
CA THR A 745 20.42 -15.58 10.29
C THR A 745 21.27 -15.95 9.08
N ASP A 746 20.75 -15.70 7.88
CA ASP A 746 21.52 -15.82 6.64
C ASP A 746 22.50 -14.64 6.40
N ALA A 747 23.16 -14.63 5.24
CA ALA A 747 24.09 -13.58 4.83
C ALA A 747 23.42 -12.24 4.44
N ASN A 748 22.10 -12.19 4.32
CA ASN A 748 21.30 -10.98 4.07
C ASN A 748 20.56 -10.50 5.34
N GLY A 749 20.80 -11.09 6.50
CA GLY A 749 20.07 -10.75 7.74
C GLY A 749 18.61 -11.21 7.76
N GLN A 750 18.27 -12.20 6.92
CA GLN A 750 17.00 -12.91 6.93
C GLN A 750 17.02 -14.02 7.99
N LEU A 751 15.86 -14.35 8.54
CA LEU A 751 15.65 -15.54 9.36
C LEU A 751 14.62 -16.45 8.67
N ASP A 752 14.93 -17.75 8.61
CA ASP A 752 14.02 -18.82 8.18
C ASP A 752 14.41 -20.08 8.96
N ILE A 753 13.63 -20.42 9.99
CA ILE A 753 13.98 -21.41 11.00
C ILE A 753 12.79 -22.27 11.41
N SER A 754 13.07 -23.46 11.95
CA SER A 754 12.08 -24.33 12.61
C SER A 754 12.44 -24.50 14.09
N ALA A 755 11.49 -24.20 14.98
CA ALA A 755 11.61 -24.31 16.43
C ALA A 755 10.57 -25.26 17.00
N LEU A 756 11.00 -26.23 17.81
CA LEU A 756 10.08 -27.19 18.44
C LEU A 756 9.34 -26.50 19.59
N ILE A 757 8.01 -26.50 19.55
CA ILE A 757 7.19 -26.10 20.72
C ILE A 757 7.16 -27.27 21.72
N PRO A 758 7.73 -27.15 22.93
CA PRO A 758 7.74 -28.25 23.89
C PRO A 758 6.33 -28.64 24.33
N THR A 759 6.07 -29.93 24.55
CA THR A 759 4.77 -30.42 25.05
C THR A 759 4.45 -29.98 26.48
N SER A 760 5.45 -29.43 27.21
CA SER A 760 5.28 -28.81 28.52
C SER A 760 4.73 -27.38 28.48
N VAL A 761 4.65 -26.74 27.30
CA VAL A 761 4.04 -25.43 27.13
C VAL A 761 2.51 -25.56 27.30
N PRO A 762 1.84 -24.73 28.12
CA PRO A 762 0.38 -24.67 28.18
C PRO A 762 -0.23 -24.29 26.82
N ALA A 763 -1.39 -24.84 26.48
CA ALA A 763 -2.18 -24.27 25.39
C ALA A 763 -2.73 -22.89 25.81
N GLY A 764 -2.96 -22.00 24.85
CA GLY A 764 -3.39 -20.62 25.09
C GLY A 764 -2.50 -19.59 24.40
N TYR A 765 -2.63 -18.32 24.76
CA TYR A 765 -1.85 -17.23 24.18
C TYR A 765 -0.50 -17.05 24.88
N HIS A 766 0.53 -16.74 24.10
CA HIS A 766 1.90 -16.47 24.55
C HIS A 766 2.56 -15.41 23.67
N THR A 767 3.47 -14.62 24.21
CA THR A 767 4.33 -13.75 23.39
C THR A 767 5.57 -14.49 22.93
N LEU A 768 5.80 -14.54 21.62
CA LEU A 768 7.03 -15.01 21.01
C LEU A 768 8.03 -13.84 20.95
N ILE A 769 9.10 -13.94 21.73
CA ILE A 769 10.19 -12.94 21.81
C ILE A 769 11.38 -13.44 21.01
N LEU A 770 11.88 -12.58 20.13
CA LEU A 770 13.07 -12.81 19.31
C LEU A 770 14.10 -11.71 19.57
N THR A 771 15.24 -12.08 20.18
CA THR A 771 16.28 -11.13 20.59
C THR A 771 17.54 -11.32 19.73
N GLY A 772 18.10 -10.21 19.25
CA GLY A 772 19.33 -10.21 18.44
C GLY A 772 19.91 -8.81 18.24
N SER A 773 20.40 -8.54 17.04
CA SER A 773 20.89 -7.22 16.65
C SER A 773 20.34 -6.79 15.30
N THR A 774 20.20 -5.47 15.09
CA THR A 774 19.91 -4.84 13.79
C THR A 774 20.97 -5.23 12.75
N TYR A 775 20.68 -4.97 11.46
CA TYR A 775 21.64 -5.23 10.38
C TYR A 775 23.03 -4.59 10.61
N SER A 776 23.05 -3.41 11.25
CA SER A 776 24.27 -2.67 11.56
C SER A 776 24.90 -2.98 12.93
N GLY A 777 24.18 -3.66 13.83
CA GLY A 777 24.73 -4.27 15.05
C GLY A 777 24.27 -3.67 16.40
N GLU A 778 23.28 -2.78 16.41
CA GLU A 778 22.61 -2.34 17.63
C GLU A 778 21.69 -3.46 18.19
N PRO A 779 21.48 -3.58 19.51
CA PRO A 779 20.53 -4.56 20.06
C PRO A 779 19.10 -4.30 19.61
N ILE A 780 18.34 -5.36 19.31
CA ILE A 780 16.92 -5.29 18.96
C ILE A 780 16.14 -6.49 19.50
N GLN A 781 14.88 -6.25 19.85
CA GLN A 781 13.89 -7.26 20.20
C GLN A 781 12.69 -7.16 19.26
N PHE A 782 12.19 -8.30 18.79
CA PHE A 782 10.93 -8.41 18.07
C PHE A 782 9.94 -9.23 18.90
N GLU A 783 8.69 -8.77 18.96
CA GLU A 783 7.60 -9.44 19.69
C GLU A 783 6.42 -9.76 18.78
N GLN A 784 5.82 -10.95 18.97
CA GLN A 784 4.54 -11.34 18.36
C GLN A 784 3.73 -12.23 19.30
N VAL A 785 2.48 -11.88 19.60
CA VAL A 785 1.56 -12.78 20.30
C VAL A 785 1.14 -13.92 19.38
N ILE A 786 1.21 -15.15 19.88
CA ILE A 786 0.82 -16.39 19.18
C ILE A 786 -0.14 -17.22 20.03
N LEU A 787 -1.03 -17.97 19.37
CA LEU A 787 -1.86 -19.00 20.00
C LEU A 787 -1.15 -20.36 19.89
N VAL A 788 -0.88 -21.00 21.02
CA VAL A 788 -0.36 -22.37 21.11
C VAL A 788 -1.54 -23.32 21.32
N GLN A 789 -1.73 -24.28 20.42
CA GLN A 789 -2.82 -25.26 20.48
C GLN A 789 -2.38 -26.61 21.07
N GLY A 790 -3.34 -27.33 21.63
CA GLY A 790 -3.23 -28.74 22.02
C GLY A 790 -2.75 -29.65 20.87
N SER A 791 -2.17 -30.80 21.21
CA SER A 791 -1.71 -31.77 20.19
C SER A 791 -2.83 -32.64 19.61
N ASP A 792 -4.02 -32.63 20.20
CA ASP A 792 -5.23 -33.21 19.62
C ASP A 792 -6.01 -32.12 18.86
N SER A 793 -6.49 -32.44 17.66
CA SER A 793 -7.30 -31.54 16.83
C SER A 793 -8.79 -31.55 17.18
N SER A 794 -9.16 -32.14 18.32
CA SER A 794 -10.53 -32.20 18.86
C SER A 794 -10.62 -31.82 20.35
N ASP A 795 -9.51 -31.36 20.93
CA ASP A 795 -9.34 -30.79 22.28
C ASP A 795 -8.21 -29.74 22.14
N VAL A 796 -8.51 -28.63 21.45
CA VAL A 796 -7.47 -27.68 20.99
C VAL A 796 -6.96 -26.76 22.10
N ASP A 797 -7.65 -26.69 23.24
CA ASP A 797 -7.18 -26.02 24.46
C ASP A 797 -6.56 -26.98 25.49
N ASP A 798 -6.43 -28.28 25.15
CA ASP A 798 -5.68 -29.30 25.90
C ASP A 798 -6.19 -29.47 27.35
N ASN A 799 -7.50 -29.27 27.58
CA ASN A 799 -8.13 -29.28 28.89
C ASN A 799 -8.75 -30.64 29.28
N GLY A 800 -8.81 -31.60 28.34
CA GLY A 800 -9.33 -32.95 28.56
C GLY A 800 -10.83 -33.11 28.25
N THR A 801 -11.46 -32.08 27.69
CA THR A 801 -12.85 -32.10 27.21
C THR A 801 -12.85 -31.75 25.72
N LEU A 802 -13.59 -32.51 24.91
CA LEU A 802 -13.58 -32.33 23.47
C LEU A 802 -14.29 -31.03 23.04
N ASP A 803 -13.73 -30.30 22.07
CA ASP A 803 -14.21 -29.01 21.54
C ASP A 803 -15.74 -28.99 21.27
N SER A 804 -16.27 -30.14 20.86
CA SER A 804 -17.70 -30.38 20.58
C SER A 804 -18.62 -30.45 21.81
N GLN A 805 -18.09 -30.28 23.02
CA GLN A 805 -18.78 -30.49 24.30
C GLN A 805 -18.66 -29.30 25.28
N GLN A 806 -17.91 -28.25 24.94
CA GLN A 806 -17.84 -27.01 25.71
C GLN A 806 -18.68 -25.89 25.07
N GLY A 807 -19.20 -24.96 25.89
CA GLY A 807 -19.88 -23.74 25.40
C GLY A 807 -18.91 -22.66 24.92
N CYS A 808 -17.80 -22.47 25.65
CA CYS A 808 -16.66 -21.67 25.23
C CYS A 808 -15.37 -22.50 25.39
N LEU A 809 -14.36 -22.22 24.55
CA LEU A 809 -13.03 -22.85 24.57
C LEU A 809 -11.99 -21.83 25.07
N PHE A 810 -10.88 -22.26 25.68
CA PHE A 810 -9.86 -21.41 26.31
C PHE A 810 -10.35 -20.46 27.44
N ILE A 811 -11.65 -20.29 27.64
CA ILE A 811 -12.29 -19.47 28.67
C ILE A 811 -13.42 -20.22 29.37
N ILE A 812 -13.62 -19.87 30.63
CA ILE A 812 -14.63 -20.47 31.49
C ILE A 812 -16.00 -19.97 31.05
N SER A 813 -16.83 -20.86 30.50
CA SER A 813 -18.25 -20.60 30.22
C SER A 813 -18.97 -20.12 31.49
N SER A 814 -19.78 -19.08 31.36
CA SER A 814 -20.49 -18.44 32.46
C SER A 814 -21.64 -19.29 33.01
N GLY A 815 -22.15 -20.23 32.20
CA GLY A 815 -23.39 -20.96 32.47
C GLY A 815 -24.65 -20.12 32.24
N VAL A 816 -24.50 -18.99 31.54
CA VAL A 816 -25.56 -18.06 31.17
C VAL A 816 -25.62 -17.97 29.64
N ASP A 817 -26.84 -17.98 29.13
CA ASP A 817 -27.24 -17.70 27.76
C ASP A 817 -28.44 -16.75 27.93
N ALA A 818 -28.16 -15.44 27.88
CA ALA A 818 -29.08 -14.39 28.32
C ALA A 818 -29.98 -13.85 27.21
N ASP A 819 -29.70 -14.15 25.94
CA ASP A 819 -30.53 -13.78 24.78
C ASP A 819 -31.25 -14.99 24.12
N LEU A 820 -30.78 -16.22 24.40
CA LEU A 820 -31.30 -17.52 23.94
C LEU A 820 -30.99 -17.89 22.48
N ASP A 821 -29.87 -17.42 21.91
CA ASP A 821 -29.35 -17.91 20.63
C ASP A 821 -28.63 -19.28 20.72
N GLY A 822 -28.16 -19.65 21.92
CA GLY A 822 -27.48 -20.93 22.20
C GLY A 822 -25.95 -20.84 22.34
N VAL A 823 -25.35 -19.66 22.29
CA VAL A 823 -23.98 -19.36 22.73
C VAL A 823 -23.98 -18.96 24.22
N ASP A 824 -22.87 -19.16 24.93
CA ASP A 824 -22.72 -18.71 26.32
C ASP A 824 -22.26 -17.24 26.37
N ASP A 825 -22.80 -16.43 27.28
CA ASP A 825 -22.51 -15.00 27.48
C ASP A 825 -21.00 -14.67 27.60
N ALA A 826 -20.15 -15.64 27.93
CA ALA A 826 -18.68 -15.50 27.99
C ALA A 826 -17.98 -15.49 26.61
N CYS A 827 -18.66 -15.90 25.54
CA CYS A 827 -18.15 -15.88 24.16
C CYS A 827 -19.19 -15.46 23.09
N ASP A 828 -20.39 -15.04 23.51
CA ASP A 828 -21.43 -14.42 22.66
C ASP A 828 -21.02 -12.98 22.21
N PRO A 829 -21.10 -12.66 20.89
CA PRO A 829 -20.94 -11.29 20.39
C PRO A 829 -21.95 -10.24 20.89
N GLU A 830 -23.22 -10.60 21.06
CA GLU A 830 -24.34 -9.65 21.17
C GLU A 830 -25.41 -10.12 22.18
N ILE A 831 -25.11 -10.03 23.48
CA ILE A 831 -26.12 -10.27 24.54
C ILE A 831 -27.25 -9.24 24.40
N ARG A 832 -28.34 -9.63 23.73
CA ARG A 832 -29.49 -8.77 23.45
C ARG A 832 -30.48 -8.80 24.60
N GLU A 833 -31.15 -7.68 24.85
CA GLU A 833 -32.32 -7.70 25.73
C GLU A 833 -33.41 -8.59 25.13
N ILE A 834 -33.76 -9.68 25.82
CA ILE A 834 -34.97 -10.44 25.52
C ILE A 834 -36.16 -9.49 25.67
N LEU A 835 -36.71 -9.06 24.51
CA LEU A 835 -37.98 -8.35 24.43
C LEU A 835 -39.10 -9.26 24.95
N SER A 836 -39.34 -9.20 26.26
CA SER A 836 -40.24 -10.11 26.96
C SER A 836 -41.61 -10.14 26.28
N MET A 837 -42.05 -11.34 25.89
CA MET A 837 -43.32 -11.55 25.17
C MET A 837 -44.52 -11.44 26.12
N SER A 838 -44.69 -10.27 26.73
CA SER A 838 -45.87 -9.90 27.52
C SER A 838 -47.00 -9.45 26.60
N ASN A 839 -48.18 -10.03 26.79
CA ASN A 839 -49.28 -9.93 25.82
C ASN A 839 -49.90 -8.52 25.75
N ASN A 840 -50.11 -8.05 24.52
CA ASN A 840 -51.14 -7.08 24.13
C ASN A 840 -51.26 -5.80 24.99
N ASN A 841 -50.30 -4.88 24.88
CA ASN A 841 -50.69 -3.48 24.65
C ASN A 841 -49.65 -2.68 23.87
N ARG A 842 -50.14 -1.82 22.96
CA ARG A 842 -49.30 -1.08 21.99
C ARG A 842 -48.78 0.22 22.61
N SER A 843 -47.83 0.10 23.54
CA SER A 843 -47.27 1.20 24.31
C SER A 843 -45.93 1.68 23.74
N THR A 844 -45.90 2.89 23.19
CA THR A 844 -44.67 3.52 22.68
C THR A 844 -43.82 4.08 23.82
N TYR A 845 -42.69 3.45 24.11
CA TYR A 845 -41.67 4.05 24.98
C TYR A 845 -41.14 5.33 24.34
N THR A 846 -41.12 6.41 25.11
CA THR A 846 -40.77 7.75 24.63
C THR A 846 -39.55 8.24 25.39
N LEU A 847 -38.42 8.43 24.69
CA LEU A 847 -37.21 9.02 25.28
C LEU A 847 -37.51 10.48 25.67
N ASN A 848 -37.28 10.81 26.95
CA ASN A 848 -37.80 12.04 27.55
C ASN A 848 -36.89 13.24 27.27
N SER A 849 -37.14 13.92 26.14
CA SER A 849 -36.25 14.91 25.49
C SER A 849 -36.17 16.30 26.14
N SER A 850 -36.43 16.42 27.45
CA SER A 850 -36.65 17.70 28.14
C SER A 850 -35.37 18.46 28.55
N LYS A 851 -34.41 18.64 27.62
CA LYS A 851 -33.26 19.57 27.84
C LYS A 851 -32.64 20.25 26.61
N PHE A 852 -33.12 19.99 25.38
CA PHE A 852 -32.57 20.61 24.15
C PHE A 852 -33.53 21.63 23.49
N ASN A 853 -33.40 22.91 23.85
CA ASN A 853 -34.03 24.02 23.12
C ASN A 853 -33.20 25.31 23.21
N GLY A 854 -32.95 25.94 22.05
CA GLY A 854 -31.97 27.01 21.87
C GLY A 854 -30.64 26.41 21.40
N LEU A 855 -30.26 26.47 20.13
CA LEU A 855 -30.76 27.29 19.01
C LEU A 855 -31.57 26.47 17.96
N SER A 856 -32.05 27.11 16.89
CA SER A 856 -32.88 26.52 15.82
C SER A 856 -32.05 25.66 14.85
N LYS A 857 -32.35 24.41 14.48
CA LYS A 857 -33.60 23.63 14.24
C LYS A 857 -34.33 23.88 12.91
N SER A 858 -33.95 23.09 11.90
CA SER A 858 -34.80 22.68 10.75
C SER A 858 -34.58 21.21 10.36
N ASN A 859 -34.94 20.31 11.28
CA ASN A 859 -35.31 18.89 11.06
C ASN A 859 -34.41 18.00 10.16
N THR A 860 -33.29 17.52 10.72
CA THR A 860 -32.51 16.37 10.20
C THR A 860 -32.14 15.41 11.33
N SER A 861 -32.94 14.37 11.56
CA SER A 861 -32.56 13.17 12.35
C SER A 861 -33.65 12.08 12.27
N GLU A 862 -34.82 12.30 12.86
CA GLU A 862 -35.80 11.23 13.17
C GLU A 862 -36.35 10.45 11.96
N THR A 863 -36.31 11.03 10.75
CA THR A 863 -36.74 10.34 9.52
C THR A 863 -35.71 9.29 9.02
N TYR A 864 -34.42 9.42 9.36
CA TYR A 864 -33.33 8.78 8.61
C TYR A 864 -33.20 7.26 8.82
N MET A 865 -33.41 6.77 10.04
CA MET A 865 -33.33 5.31 10.32
C MET A 865 -34.42 4.51 9.58
N SER A 866 -35.52 5.16 9.17
CA SER A 866 -36.57 4.56 8.33
C SER A 866 -36.26 4.54 6.82
N GLN A 867 -35.15 5.16 6.40
CA GLN A 867 -34.70 5.21 5.00
C GLN A 867 -33.44 4.37 4.75
N LEU A 868 -32.63 4.13 5.79
CA LEU A 868 -31.55 3.14 5.78
C LEU A 868 -32.05 1.68 5.80
N THR A 869 -33.36 1.48 6.00
CA THR A 869 -34.07 0.20 6.07
C THR A 869 -34.89 -0.10 4.81
N GLN A 870 -34.53 0.49 3.66
CA GLN A 870 -35.10 0.13 2.35
C GLN A 870 -34.02 -0.43 1.42
N PRO A 871 -34.14 -1.71 0.97
CA PRO A 871 -33.21 -2.28 -0.01
C PRO A 871 -33.43 -1.64 -1.38
N ARG A 872 -32.70 -0.56 -1.66
CA ARG A 872 -32.64 0.03 -3.00
C ARG A 872 -31.74 -0.88 -3.85
N GLN A 873 -32.30 -1.46 -4.91
CA GLN A 873 -31.61 -2.46 -5.72
C GLN A 873 -30.38 -1.87 -6.43
N GLU A 874 -29.19 -2.29 -6.02
CA GLU A 874 -28.02 -2.32 -6.90
C GLU A 874 -28.31 -3.33 -8.01
N GLU A 875 -28.28 -2.90 -9.28
CA GLU A 875 -28.49 -3.82 -10.41
C GLU A 875 -27.31 -4.81 -10.50
N SER A 876 -27.63 -6.10 -10.59
CA SER A 876 -26.62 -7.17 -10.59
C SER A 876 -25.73 -7.10 -11.83
N ILE A 877 -24.49 -6.61 -11.68
CA ILE A 877 -23.47 -6.67 -12.74
C ILE A 877 -22.90 -8.09 -12.86
N LEU A 878 -23.73 -8.99 -13.40
CA LEU A 878 -23.27 -10.24 -14.02
C LEU A 878 -23.08 -10.01 -15.53
N PRO A 879 -22.13 -10.71 -16.18
CA PRO A 879 -21.79 -10.45 -17.58
C PRO A 879 -22.96 -10.76 -18.52
N LEU A 880 -23.24 -9.81 -19.42
CA LEU A 880 -24.34 -9.80 -20.38
C LEU A 880 -24.63 -11.15 -21.06
N GLN A 881 -25.72 -11.80 -20.63
CA GLN A 881 -26.45 -12.79 -21.44
C GLN A 881 -27.81 -12.21 -21.84
N ALA A 882 -27.90 -11.74 -23.09
CA ALA A 882 -29.13 -11.17 -23.61
C ALA A 882 -30.16 -12.25 -23.98
N THR A 883 -31.39 -12.09 -23.49
CA THR A 883 -32.59 -12.76 -24.02
C THR A 883 -33.65 -11.70 -24.36
N MET A 884 -34.35 -11.86 -25.49
CA MET A 884 -35.25 -10.84 -26.03
C MET A 884 -36.72 -11.26 -25.95
N GLY A 885 -37.56 -10.40 -25.37
CA GLY A 885 -38.98 -10.30 -25.74
C GLY A 885 -39.14 -9.67 -27.13
N ASN A 886 -40.21 -9.98 -27.85
CA ASN A 886 -40.30 -9.76 -29.30
C ASN A 886 -41.59 -9.02 -29.71
N THR A 887 -41.71 -8.71 -31.02
CA THR A 887 -42.84 -8.12 -31.78
C THR A 887 -42.87 -6.59 -31.90
N THR A 888 -43.09 -5.97 -33.08
CA THR A 888 -43.10 -6.50 -34.47
C THR A 888 -42.87 -5.39 -35.51
N ASN A 889 -42.32 -5.77 -36.67
CA ASN A 889 -42.37 -5.06 -37.98
C ASN A 889 -41.59 -3.72 -38.12
N ALA A 890 -40.85 -3.45 -39.20
CA ALA A 890 -40.63 -4.24 -40.43
C ALA A 890 -39.20 -4.10 -41.02
N SER A 891 -38.57 -5.26 -41.28
CA SER A 891 -37.73 -5.64 -42.44
C SER A 891 -36.73 -4.65 -43.09
N HIS A 892 -35.49 -5.01 -43.48
CA HIS A 892 -34.67 -6.24 -43.51
C HIS A 892 -33.28 -5.83 -44.11
N LYS A 893 -32.15 -6.55 -44.15
CA LYS A 893 -31.57 -7.84 -43.65
C LYS A 893 -30.02 -7.67 -43.79
N LEU A 894 -29.08 -8.53 -43.40
CA LEU A 894 -29.02 -9.91 -42.90
C LEU A 894 -27.78 -10.04 -41.95
N THR A 895 -27.48 -11.20 -41.38
CA THR A 895 -26.40 -11.41 -40.38
C THR A 895 -25.71 -12.77 -40.49
N MET A 896 -24.44 -12.86 -40.03
CA MET A 896 -23.79 -14.04 -39.45
C MET A 896 -22.86 -13.55 -38.33
N TYR A 897 -22.78 -14.06 -37.09
CA TYR A 897 -22.91 -15.39 -36.46
C TYR A 897 -21.66 -16.31 -36.46
N ASP A 898 -21.49 -16.92 -35.27
CA ASP A 898 -20.49 -17.86 -34.75
C ASP A 898 -19.65 -18.72 -35.73
N PHE A 899 -18.37 -18.88 -35.39
CA PHE A 899 -17.40 -19.76 -36.05
C PHE A 899 -16.86 -20.91 -35.17
N ARG A 900 -17.14 -20.94 -33.86
CA ARG A 900 -16.66 -21.99 -32.94
C ARG A 900 -17.48 -23.28 -33.00
N SER A 901 -18.80 -23.21 -33.19
CA SER A 901 -19.60 -24.42 -33.45
C SER A 901 -19.38 -24.96 -34.87
N LEU A 902 -19.39 -24.06 -35.86
CA LEU A 902 -19.59 -24.44 -37.27
C LEU A 902 -18.36 -25.06 -37.95
N SER A 903 -17.13 -24.73 -37.54
CA SER A 903 -15.91 -25.35 -38.08
C SER A 903 -15.85 -26.86 -37.78
N LEU A 904 -16.03 -27.20 -36.50
CA LEU A 904 -16.03 -28.59 -36.04
C LEU A 904 -17.27 -29.34 -36.54
N PHE A 905 -18.46 -28.75 -36.46
CA PHE A 905 -19.67 -29.42 -36.96
C PHE A 905 -19.69 -29.59 -38.48
N THR A 906 -19.25 -28.63 -39.30
CA THR A 906 -19.29 -28.83 -40.77
C THR A 906 -18.22 -29.80 -41.24
N THR A 907 -17.00 -29.78 -40.69
CA THR A 907 -15.99 -30.80 -41.03
C THR A 907 -16.43 -32.18 -40.56
N ALA A 908 -16.90 -32.33 -39.31
CA ALA A 908 -17.42 -33.61 -38.81
C ALA A 908 -18.66 -34.09 -39.57
N LEU A 909 -19.63 -33.22 -39.89
CA LEU A 909 -20.86 -33.58 -40.60
C LEU A 909 -20.60 -33.89 -42.08
N ILE A 910 -19.69 -33.17 -42.74
CA ILE A 910 -19.29 -33.49 -44.13
C ILE A 910 -18.54 -34.83 -44.15
N LEU A 911 -17.58 -35.05 -43.24
CA LEU A 911 -16.83 -36.32 -43.17
C LEU A 911 -17.72 -37.51 -42.77
N THR A 912 -18.63 -37.35 -41.81
CA THR A 912 -19.58 -38.42 -41.42
C THR A 912 -20.67 -38.64 -42.46
N THR A 913 -21.22 -37.60 -43.11
CA THR A 913 -22.24 -37.79 -44.15
C THR A 913 -21.63 -38.42 -45.42
N ILE A 914 -20.43 -38.01 -45.83
CA ILE A 914 -19.68 -38.67 -46.91
C ILE A 914 -19.31 -40.11 -46.49
N GLY A 915 -18.83 -40.32 -45.27
CA GLY A 915 -18.49 -41.65 -44.74
C GLY A 915 -19.69 -42.61 -44.69
N VAL A 916 -20.85 -42.13 -44.22
CA VAL A 916 -22.10 -42.89 -44.14
C VAL A 916 -22.67 -43.16 -45.53
N LEU A 917 -22.63 -42.19 -46.46
CA LEU A 917 -23.06 -42.45 -47.85
C LEU A 917 -22.13 -43.43 -48.58
N ILE A 918 -20.83 -43.42 -48.28
CA ILE A 918 -19.86 -44.38 -48.84
C ILE A 918 -20.01 -45.78 -48.23
N THR A 919 -20.26 -45.90 -46.93
CA THR A 919 -20.45 -47.23 -46.28
C THR A 919 -21.83 -47.82 -46.57
N LYS A 920 -22.91 -47.05 -46.36
CA LYS A 920 -24.30 -47.53 -46.44
C LYS A 920 -24.74 -47.90 -47.87
N LYS A 921 -24.02 -47.46 -48.91
CA LYS A 921 -24.27 -47.81 -50.32
C LYS A 921 -23.23 -48.75 -50.95
N ARG A 922 -22.25 -49.26 -50.18
CA ARG A 922 -21.14 -50.07 -50.73
C ARG A 922 -20.85 -51.40 -50.03
N ASN A 923 -21.49 -51.67 -48.89
CA ASN A 923 -21.40 -52.96 -48.18
C ASN A 923 -22.75 -53.72 -48.11
N LYS A 924 -23.63 -53.50 -49.09
CA LYS A 924 -24.78 -54.40 -49.39
C LYS A 924 -25.09 -54.48 -50.89
N LEU A 925 -24.03 -54.32 -51.69
CA LEU A 925 -23.94 -54.52 -53.14
C LEU A 925 -22.53 -55.07 -53.43
#